data_AF-K0K5V6-F1
#
_entry.id   AF-K0K5V6-F1
#
_cell.length_a   1.000
_cell.length_b   1.000
_cell.length_c   1.000
_cell.angle_alpha   90.00
_cell.angle_beta   90.00
_cell.angle_gamma   90.00
#
_symmetry.space_group_name_H-M   'P 1'
#
loop_
_entity.id
_entity.type
_entity.pdbx_description
1 polymer ?
#
loop_
_entity_poly.entity_id
_entity_poly.type
_entity_poly.pdbx_seq_one_letter_code
_entity_poly.pdbx_strand_id
1 'polypeptide(L)'
;MTDYVLVEYGDLTGGGFVPNVGDGRAAPPAAYTAVATKLLTNVPQRDEPAEDGHLLPMWSLRQVGIDSVPHWCFAVQGRGGAFGQAGMCQFLFAPASHDPAQFWHWAVCRVGADGLLGHPDTAEPSDRWLRPVARTALSAALTALFADAQAVVVDGEPVDVAATLNAVIALLPTAEVRRHVFSTYLVRRAVRDTSPPVTGRWPQRLPGGNAGLGSWLDRAAEQHGKRAVKHPKTAEVVAWLTALATRGEALPQRYLEVPSLAGLVDLVAARELDFEESDVPVLLAAGDARLTTGHGRGVLSRWAADAPAAAIAELAGPKSLPVELTEVLFDSILDVHVGAAPHTNPALFPPAADQVPGWSTTLARLLRARFDSRARMAEFVRDYVIADGRPLHGADLHQVHEPWLAELGVSPADPSVGIYGVPTARIVADIRQHKALSPTARAFLDAAPDTWREVEAVLDGLGTVTPTVAVELMRLCAGREGEVLARVLDLGRGQGPAWAEKWLLTAHNLAGPSLGGTVLAAGVAHFDRLDRQLPTGLLVQALRSDFDRLTPPAQRKVLRDAAVRLESDVHRTAANRAAHAVPQPEPATREPEPGSREDSTGSLPDWHQEDGAAERPAKRGLLSGLPSWLKWPDVRWLLIALVVVGGIAALYLIIDGLFDRSPTPERTP
;
A
#
# COMPACT_ATOMS: atom_id res chain seq x y z
N MET A 1 25.06 -49.53 -8.44
CA MET A 1 24.96 -50.01 -7.05
C MET A 1 24.28 -48.92 -6.27
N THR A 2 23.30 -49.26 -5.45
CA THR A 2 22.50 -48.28 -4.71
C THR A 2 23.32 -47.70 -3.56
N ASP A 3 23.58 -46.39 -3.61
CA ASP A 3 24.33 -45.64 -2.58
C ASP A 3 23.60 -45.55 -1.23
N TYR A 4 22.40 -46.12 -1.14
CA TYR A 4 21.51 -46.06 0.00
C TYR A 4 21.03 -47.46 0.40
N VAL A 5 21.00 -47.73 1.70
CA VAL A 5 20.48 -48.99 2.26
C VAL A 5 19.35 -48.68 3.23
N LEU A 6 18.16 -49.24 2.96
CA LEU A 6 17.00 -49.13 3.84
C LEU A 6 16.86 -50.40 4.68
N VAL A 7 16.76 -50.25 5.99
CA VAL A 7 16.43 -51.33 6.93
C VAL A 7 15.13 -51.00 7.62
N GLU A 8 14.17 -51.92 7.53
CA GLU A 8 12.84 -51.76 8.10
C GLU A 8 12.66 -52.76 9.24
N TYR A 9 12.06 -52.32 10.34
CA TYR A 9 11.63 -53.18 11.45
C TYR A 9 10.15 -53.02 11.66
N GLY A 10 9.46 -54.11 12.00
CA GLY A 10 8.05 -54.13 12.36
C GLY A 10 7.74 -55.19 13.41
N ASP A 11 6.76 -54.96 14.27
CA ASP A 11 6.26 -55.98 15.21
C ASP A 11 4.98 -56.68 14.66
N LEU A 12 5.08 -57.24 13.45
CA LEU A 12 3.95 -57.75 12.65
C LEU A 12 3.08 -58.82 13.34
N THR A 13 3.54 -59.42 14.44
CA THR A 13 2.87 -60.55 15.11
C THR A 13 2.69 -60.36 16.63
N GLY A 14 3.03 -59.20 17.18
CA GLY A 14 2.97 -58.93 18.63
C GLY A 14 4.03 -59.69 19.45
N GLY A 15 5.02 -60.30 18.79
CA GLY A 15 6.13 -61.05 19.38
C GLY A 15 7.43 -60.25 19.55
N GLY A 16 7.43 -58.97 19.15
CA GLY A 16 8.59 -58.09 19.15
C GLY A 16 8.98 -57.61 17.75
N PHE A 17 9.77 -56.53 17.69
CA PHE A 17 10.23 -55.95 16.43
C PHE A 17 11.19 -56.90 15.70
N VAL A 18 10.80 -57.34 14.51
CA VAL A 18 11.63 -58.12 13.59
C VAL A 18 11.97 -57.31 12.35
N PRO A 19 13.13 -57.54 11.70
CA PRO A 19 13.42 -56.94 10.40
C PRO A 19 12.32 -57.32 9.39
N ASN A 20 11.72 -56.32 8.74
CA ASN A 20 10.77 -56.52 7.65
C ASN A 20 11.53 -56.54 6.33
N VAL A 21 11.36 -57.60 5.54
CA VAL A 21 11.86 -57.70 4.18
C VAL A 21 10.63 -57.91 3.30
N GLY A 22 10.20 -56.86 2.59
CA GLY A 22 9.03 -56.94 1.72
C GLY A 22 9.16 -58.04 0.67
N ASP A 23 8.01 -58.59 0.24
CA ASP A 23 7.96 -59.69 -0.74
C ASP A 23 8.76 -59.36 -2.01
N GLY A 24 9.66 -60.27 -2.39
CA GLY A 24 10.49 -60.14 -3.60
C GLY A 24 11.70 -59.20 -3.48
N ARG A 25 11.97 -58.62 -2.30
CA ARG A 25 13.15 -57.77 -2.07
C ARG A 25 14.32 -58.56 -1.50
N ALA A 26 15.54 -58.15 -1.85
CA ALA A 26 16.74 -58.68 -1.20
C ALA A 26 16.79 -58.22 0.26
N ALA A 27 17.16 -59.12 1.17
CA ALA A 27 17.35 -58.76 2.56
C ALA A 27 18.50 -57.74 2.71
N PRO A 28 18.36 -56.72 3.58
CA PRO A 28 19.44 -55.77 3.84
C PRO A 28 20.70 -56.48 4.38
N PRO A 29 21.92 -55.99 4.07
CA PRO A 29 23.14 -56.60 4.57
C PRO A 29 23.21 -56.61 6.10
N ALA A 30 23.74 -57.69 6.68
CA ALA A 30 23.70 -57.95 8.12
C ALA A 30 24.33 -56.84 8.99
N ALA A 31 25.38 -56.18 8.51
CA ALA A 31 26.04 -55.07 9.22
C ALA A 31 25.09 -53.88 9.45
N TYR A 32 24.27 -53.55 8.45
CA TYR A 32 23.28 -52.46 8.54
C TYR A 32 22.16 -52.84 9.51
N THR A 33 21.66 -54.08 9.40
CA THR A 33 20.66 -54.65 10.32
C THR A 33 21.15 -54.69 11.77
N ALA A 34 22.41 -55.02 12.01
CA ALA A 34 22.99 -55.02 13.35
C ALA A 34 23.00 -53.61 13.97
N VAL A 35 23.37 -52.59 13.19
CA VAL A 35 23.36 -51.19 13.63
C VAL A 35 21.93 -50.72 13.90
N ALA A 36 20.99 -51.00 12.98
CA ALA A 36 19.58 -50.66 13.15
C ALA A 36 18.97 -51.32 14.41
N THR A 37 19.25 -52.60 14.67
CA THR A 37 18.85 -53.29 15.92
C THR A 37 19.36 -52.55 17.17
N LYS A 38 20.62 -52.11 17.16
CA LYS A 38 21.22 -51.37 18.29
C LYS A 38 20.54 -50.01 18.51
N LEU A 39 20.13 -49.35 17.43
CA LEU A 39 19.35 -48.10 17.52
C LEU A 39 17.92 -48.34 18.03
N LEU A 40 17.34 -49.51 17.70
CA LEU A 40 15.97 -49.90 18.04
C LEU A 40 15.77 -50.36 19.50
N THR A 41 16.73 -51.07 20.11
CA THR A 41 16.71 -51.60 21.51
C THR A 41 16.58 -50.54 22.63
N ASN A 42 16.18 -49.34 22.23
CA ASN A 42 16.15 -48.10 22.95
C ASN A 42 14.75 -47.46 22.93
N VAL A 43 13.76 -48.05 22.24
CA VAL A 43 12.38 -47.56 22.17
C VAL A 43 11.51 -48.30 23.20
N PRO A 44 10.98 -47.64 24.25
CA PRO A 44 10.02 -48.27 25.14
C PRO A 44 8.68 -48.49 24.42
N GLN A 45 8.12 -49.70 24.54
CA GLN A 45 6.75 -50.00 24.13
C GLN A 45 5.81 -49.51 25.24
N ARG A 46 4.90 -48.59 24.93
CA ARG A 46 3.77 -48.23 25.79
C ARG A 46 2.48 -48.70 25.12
N ASP A 47 1.54 -49.18 25.92
CA ASP A 47 0.17 -49.47 25.51
C ASP A 47 -0.56 -48.13 25.29
N GLU A 48 -0.71 -47.66 24.05
CA GLU A 48 -1.49 -46.45 23.71
C GLU A 48 -2.38 -46.70 22.48
N PRO A 49 -3.45 -45.93 22.20
CA PRO A 49 -4.31 -46.18 21.05
C PRO A 49 -3.70 -45.75 19.70
N ALA A 50 -4.26 -46.32 18.63
CA ALA A 50 -3.75 -46.41 17.26
C ALA A 50 -3.58 -45.10 16.44
N GLU A 51 -4.30 -44.03 16.75
CA GLU A 51 -4.83 -43.20 15.66
C GLU A 51 -4.02 -41.93 15.29
N ASP A 52 -3.09 -41.44 16.11
CA ASP A 52 -2.69 -40.02 15.98
C ASP A 52 -1.32 -39.70 15.33
N GLY A 53 -0.38 -40.64 15.21
CA GLY A 53 1.02 -40.27 14.93
C GLY A 53 1.52 -40.40 13.49
N HIS A 54 0.70 -40.89 12.56
CA HIS A 54 1.00 -40.84 11.13
C HIS A 54 0.97 -39.38 10.62
N LEU A 55 0.29 -38.49 11.34
CA LEU A 55 0.20 -37.07 11.04
C LEU A 55 1.49 -36.31 11.37
N LEU A 56 2.32 -36.82 12.29
CA LEU A 56 3.52 -36.15 12.82
C LEU A 56 4.66 -37.16 13.04
N PRO A 57 5.30 -37.69 11.99
CA PRO A 57 6.40 -38.63 12.13
C PRO A 57 7.61 -38.00 12.82
N MET A 58 8.32 -38.78 13.63
CA MET A 58 9.63 -38.40 14.15
C MET A 58 10.69 -38.70 13.10
N TRP A 59 11.47 -37.69 12.76
CA TRP A 59 12.64 -37.86 11.90
C TRP A 59 13.88 -37.61 12.73
N SER A 60 14.93 -38.37 12.47
CA SER A 60 16.23 -38.13 13.10
C SER A 60 17.38 -38.42 12.16
N LEU A 61 18.49 -37.70 12.36
CA LEU A 61 19.74 -37.90 11.65
C LEU A 61 20.89 -37.93 12.63
N ARG A 62 21.77 -38.92 12.45
CA ARG A 62 23.03 -39.06 13.18
C ARG A 62 24.06 -39.82 12.36
N GLN A 63 25.33 -39.66 12.72
CA GLN A 63 26.40 -40.49 12.19
C GLN A 63 26.51 -41.79 12.99
N VAL A 64 26.70 -42.91 12.31
CA VAL A 64 26.90 -44.25 12.87
C VAL A 64 28.08 -44.94 12.18
N GLY A 65 28.66 -45.95 12.84
CA GLY A 65 29.67 -46.81 12.22
C GLY A 65 29.06 -48.13 11.74
N ILE A 66 29.28 -48.47 10.48
CA ILE A 66 28.91 -49.77 9.87
C ILE A 66 30.21 -50.44 9.45
N ASP A 67 30.56 -51.55 10.08
CA ASP A 67 31.87 -52.21 9.92
C ASP A 67 33.06 -51.25 10.04
N SER A 68 32.98 -50.34 11.01
CA SER A 68 33.96 -49.26 11.27
C SER A 68 34.02 -48.16 10.20
N VAL A 69 33.16 -48.19 9.18
CA VAL A 69 33.02 -47.13 8.17
C VAL A 69 31.89 -46.16 8.57
N PRO A 70 32.13 -44.85 8.60
CA PRO A 70 31.11 -43.88 8.99
C PRO A 70 30.01 -43.75 7.94
N HIS A 71 28.76 -43.77 8.40
CA HIS A 71 27.56 -43.60 7.59
C HIS A 71 26.61 -42.60 8.27
N TRP A 72 25.86 -41.85 7.47
CA TRP A 72 24.69 -41.13 7.94
C TRP A 72 23.53 -42.11 8.07
N CYS A 73 22.79 -42.01 9.17
CA CYS A 73 21.57 -42.76 9.42
C CYS A 73 20.41 -41.79 9.59
N PHE A 74 19.53 -41.72 8.61
CA PHE A 74 18.24 -41.05 8.72
C PHE A 74 17.19 -42.06 9.19
N ALA A 75 16.59 -41.83 10.34
CA ALA A 75 15.58 -42.72 10.89
C ALA A 75 14.21 -42.04 10.88
N VAL A 76 13.20 -42.77 10.41
CA VAL A 76 11.79 -42.41 10.51
C VAL A 76 11.14 -43.30 11.56
N GLN A 77 10.55 -42.66 12.56
CA GLN A 77 9.79 -43.31 13.61
C GLN A 77 8.39 -42.67 13.67
N GLY A 78 7.42 -43.35 13.06
CA GLY A 78 6.01 -42.95 13.09
C GLY A 78 5.28 -43.55 14.28
N ARG A 79 4.35 -42.80 14.86
CA ARG A 79 3.37 -43.36 15.80
C ARG A 79 2.12 -43.82 14.99
N GLY A 80 1.76 -45.10 14.94
CA GLY A 80 0.39 -45.51 14.62
C GLY A 80 0.07 -46.02 13.21
N GLY A 81 0.58 -47.21 12.86
CA GLY A 81 -0.38 -48.30 12.71
C GLY A 81 -0.69 -48.84 14.12
N ALA A 82 -1.90 -49.34 14.36
CA ALA A 82 -2.46 -49.63 15.69
C ALA A 82 -1.46 -49.91 16.82
N PHE A 83 -1.35 -49.03 17.82
CA PHE A 83 -0.61 -49.28 19.06
C PHE A 83 -1.32 -50.28 20.01
N GLY A 84 -1.93 -51.31 19.41
CA GLY A 84 -2.18 -52.60 20.04
C GLY A 84 -1.32 -53.73 19.46
N GLN A 85 -0.72 -53.59 18.28
CA GLN A 85 0.26 -54.52 17.66
C GLN A 85 1.10 -53.79 16.58
N ALA A 86 2.43 -54.01 16.53
CA ALA A 86 3.27 -53.74 15.33
C ALA A 86 3.73 -52.29 14.98
N GLY A 87 4.54 -51.60 15.79
CA GLY A 87 5.21 -50.37 15.33
C GLY A 87 6.25 -50.64 14.22
N MET A 88 6.39 -49.76 13.21
CA MET A 88 7.46 -49.84 12.19
C MET A 88 8.55 -48.78 12.45
N CYS A 89 9.83 -49.15 12.34
CA CYS A 89 10.97 -48.22 12.36
C CYS A 89 11.79 -48.41 11.10
N GLN A 90 12.07 -47.32 10.38
CA GLN A 90 12.84 -47.36 9.14
C GLN A 90 14.13 -46.59 9.30
N PHE A 91 15.24 -47.21 8.90
CA PHE A 91 16.59 -46.66 8.98
C PHE A 91 17.19 -46.64 7.59
N LEU A 92 17.42 -45.44 7.08
CA LEU A 92 18.08 -45.21 5.81
C LEU A 92 19.53 -44.83 6.06
N PHE A 93 20.43 -45.58 5.43
CA PHE A 93 21.87 -45.37 5.56
C PHE A 93 22.46 -44.85 4.25
N ALA A 94 23.36 -43.88 4.37
CA ALA A 94 24.18 -43.36 3.27
C ALA A 94 25.65 -43.24 3.72
N PRO A 95 26.64 -43.44 2.83
CA PRO A 95 28.04 -43.18 3.14
C PRO A 95 28.26 -41.75 3.66
N ALA A 96 29.16 -41.56 4.64
CA ALA A 96 29.44 -40.24 5.21
C ALA A 96 30.09 -39.22 4.25
N SER A 97 30.41 -39.63 3.01
CA SER A 97 30.81 -38.76 1.91
C SER A 97 29.64 -37.94 1.36
N HIS A 98 28.39 -38.34 1.62
CA HIS A 98 27.21 -37.54 1.29
C HIS A 98 27.14 -36.30 2.18
N ASP A 99 26.72 -35.19 1.58
CA ASP A 99 26.37 -33.99 2.31
C ASP A 99 25.16 -34.27 3.23
N PRO A 100 25.27 -34.03 4.55
CA PRO A 100 24.21 -34.39 5.50
C PRO A 100 22.94 -33.58 5.30
N ALA A 101 23.02 -32.32 4.83
CA ALA A 101 21.83 -31.50 4.58
C ALA A 101 21.08 -32.00 3.35
N GLN A 102 21.79 -32.29 2.25
CA GLN A 102 21.21 -32.92 1.07
C GLN A 102 20.59 -34.27 1.41
N PHE A 103 21.25 -35.09 2.24
CA PHE A 103 20.71 -36.37 2.66
C PHE A 103 19.44 -36.23 3.52
N TRP A 104 19.43 -35.31 4.49
CA TRP A 104 18.22 -34.99 5.27
C TRP A 104 17.07 -34.56 4.35
N HIS A 105 17.31 -33.59 3.48
CA HIS A 105 16.32 -33.08 2.54
C HIS A 105 15.79 -34.17 1.62
N TRP A 106 16.69 -34.95 1.01
CA TRP A 106 16.36 -36.06 0.12
C TRP A 106 15.49 -37.12 0.81
N ALA A 107 15.78 -37.42 2.08
CA ALA A 107 15.06 -38.42 2.85
C ALA A 107 13.69 -37.92 3.30
N VAL A 108 13.58 -36.67 3.78
CA VAL A 108 12.31 -36.04 4.14
C VAL A 108 11.37 -35.98 2.93
N CYS A 109 11.88 -35.64 1.74
CA CYS A 109 11.08 -35.64 0.52
C CYS A 109 10.57 -37.03 0.11
N ARG A 110 11.11 -38.13 0.66
CA ARG A 110 10.65 -39.50 0.37
C ARG A 110 9.76 -40.08 1.45
N VAL A 111 9.39 -39.28 2.45
CA VAL A 111 8.39 -39.68 3.43
C VAL A 111 7.00 -39.54 2.80
N GLY A 112 6.29 -40.66 2.72
CA GLY A 112 4.95 -40.76 2.16
C GLY A 112 3.89 -40.06 3.01
N ALA A 113 2.66 -40.07 2.50
CA ALA A 113 1.49 -39.53 3.19
C ALA A 113 1.16 -40.26 4.51
N ASP A 114 1.56 -41.52 4.59
CA ASP A 114 1.47 -42.43 5.71
C ASP A 114 2.56 -42.21 6.78
N GLY A 115 3.48 -41.27 6.56
CA GLY A 115 4.59 -40.98 7.46
C GLY A 115 5.70 -42.03 7.40
N LEU A 116 5.69 -42.92 6.40
CA LEU A 116 6.72 -43.93 6.17
C LEU A 116 7.71 -43.46 5.10
N LEU A 117 8.97 -43.83 5.26
CA LEU A 117 9.99 -43.63 4.25
C LEU A 117 9.76 -44.61 3.08
N GLY A 118 9.60 -44.07 1.87
CA GLY A 118 9.55 -44.87 0.66
C GLY A 118 10.91 -45.50 0.33
N HIS A 119 10.90 -46.62 -0.39
CA HIS A 119 12.13 -47.30 -0.80
C HIS A 119 12.99 -46.40 -1.71
N PRO A 120 14.32 -46.31 -1.51
CA PRO A 120 15.20 -45.39 -2.24
C PRO A 120 15.09 -45.50 -3.77
N ASP A 121 14.86 -46.70 -4.28
CA ASP A 121 14.84 -46.99 -5.73
C ASP A 121 13.50 -46.71 -6.42
N THR A 122 12.41 -46.65 -5.67
CA THR A 122 11.05 -46.59 -6.25
C THR A 122 10.22 -45.42 -5.75
N ALA A 123 10.62 -44.77 -4.66
CA ALA A 123 9.89 -43.66 -4.09
C ALA A 123 10.13 -42.38 -4.90
N GLU A 124 9.03 -41.82 -5.41
CA GLU A 124 9.05 -40.50 -6.01
C GLU A 124 9.19 -39.42 -4.91
N PRO A 125 10.02 -38.39 -5.12
CA PRO A 125 10.15 -37.30 -4.17
C PRO A 125 8.87 -36.46 -4.13
N SER A 126 8.53 -35.96 -2.94
CA SER A 126 7.42 -35.07 -2.66
C SER A 126 7.90 -33.85 -1.86
N ASP A 127 7.30 -32.72 -2.14
CA ASP A 127 7.45 -31.43 -1.45
C ASP A 127 6.46 -31.25 -0.30
N ARG A 128 5.59 -32.24 -0.02
CA ARG A 128 4.57 -32.22 1.04
C ARG A 128 5.06 -31.74 2.40
N TRP A 129 6.28 -32.13 2.76
CA TRP A 129 6.88 -31.88 4.06
C TRP A 129 7.83 -30.68 4.07
N LEU A 130 8.04 -30.03 2.93
CA LEU A 130 8.87 -28.84 2.84
C LEU A 130 8.08 -27.63 3.37
N ARG A 131 8.66 -26.95 4.36
CA ARG A 131 8.09 -25.74 4.97
C ARG A 131 9.09 -24.59 4.88
N PRO A 132 8.60 -23.34 4.76
CA PRO A 132 9.46 -22.17 4.94
C PRO A 132 10.09 -22.18 6.33
N VAL A 133 11.36 -21.78 6.42
CA VAL A 133 12.10 -21.75 7.68
C VAL A 133 11.77 -20.46 8.43
N ALA A 134 11.30 -20.56 9.66
CA ALA A 134 11.10 -19.40 10.52
C ALA A 134 12.46 -18.81 10.93
N ARG A 135 12.72 -17.55 10.54
CA ARG A 135 13.99 -16.85 10.83
C ARG A 135 14.35 -16.86 12.32
N THR A 136 13.36 -16.69 13.19
CA THR A 136 13.54 -16.66 14.65
C THR A 136 13.95 -18.02 15.21
N ALA A 137 13.30 -19.11 14.76
CA ALA A 137 13.64 -20.47 15.18
C ALA A 137 15.05 -20.86 14.73
N LEU A 138 15.42 -20.53 13.50
CA LEU A 138 16.78 -20.76 12.96
C LEU A 138 17.84 -20.01 13.76
N SER A 139 17.64 -18.70 13.99
CA SER A 139 18.59 -17.87 14.75
C SER A 139 18.77 -18.36 16.18
N ALA A 140 17.68 -18.79 16.84
CA ALA A 140 17.74 -19.33 18.20
C ALA A 140 18.50 -20.65 18.26
N ALA A 141 18.24 -21.57 17.31
CA ALA A 141 18.92 -22.86 17.22
C ALA A 141 20.43 -22.69 16.99
N LEU A 142 20.82 -21.82 16.06
CA LEU A 142 22.24 -21.49 15.82
C LEU A 142 22.86 -20.89 17.08
N THR A 143 22.22 -19.90 17.72
CA THR A 143 22.74 -19.29 18.95
C THR A 143 23.01 -20.32 20.04
N ALA A 144 22.09 -21.26 20.26
CA ALA A 144 22.25 -22.32 21.25
C ALA A 144 23.38 -23.31 20.88
N LEU A 145 23.58 -23.62 19.59
CA LEU A 145 24.72 -24.41 19.11
C LEU A 145 26.06 -23.71 19.38
N PHE A 146 26.16 -22.42 19.05
CA PHE A 146 27.38 -21.64 19.34
C PHE A 146 27.63 -21.49 20.84
N ALA A 147 26.58 -21.54 21.67
CA ALA A 147 26.68 -21.59 23.12
C ALA A 147 27.01 -23.00 23.68
N ASP A 148 27.21 -24.01 22.83
CA ASP A 148 27.47 -25.42 23.21
C ASP A 148 26.41 -25.93 24.21
N ALA A 149 25.14 -25.59 24.00
CA ALA A 149 24.05 -26.03 24.86
C ALA A 149 23.97 -27.56 24.90
N GLN A 150 23.70 -28.13 26.08
CA GLN A 150 23.61 -29.59 26.26
C GLN A 150 22.47 -30.19 25.42
N ALA A 151 21.40 -29.43 25.20
CA ALA A 151 20.36 -29.72 24.22
C ALA A 151 19.95 -28.41 23.52
N VAL A 152 19.77 -28.45 22.20
CA VAL A 152 19.26 -27.30 21.44
C VAL A 152 17.79 -27.54 21.15
N VAL A 153 16.92 -26.70 21.69
CA VAL A 153 15.47 -26.82 21.53
C VAL A 153 14.99 -25.90 20.42
N VAL A 154 14.31 -26.45 19.42
CA VAL A 154 13.74 -25.73 18.29
C VAL A 154 12.22 -25.68 18.47
N ASP A 155 11.66 -24.48 18.63
CA ASP A 155 10.22 -24.33 18.77
C ASP A 155 9.50 -24.45 17.41
N GLY A 156 8.32 -25.09 17.41
CA GLY A 156 7.49 -25.32 16.22
C GLY A 156 6.82 -26.69 16.22
N GLU A 157 5.98 -26.95 15.22
CA GLU A 157 5.48 -28.30 14.95
C GLU A 157 6.61 -29.15 14.32
N PRO A 158 6.57 -30.49 14.43
CA PRO A 158 7.62 -31.37 13.92
C PRO A 158 8.09 -31.12 12.48
N VAL A 159 7.18 -30.73 11.59
CA VAL A 159 7.50 -30.43 10.19
C VAL A 159 8.25 -29.09 10.06
N ASP A 160 7.88 -28.07 10.84
CA ASP A 160 8.59 -26.78 10.88
C ASP A 160 9.98 -26.95 11.52
N VAL A 161 10.06 -27.78 12.55
CA VAL A 161 11.32 -28.19 13.17
C VAL A 161 12.18 -28.89 12.13
N ALA A 162 11.65 -29.82 11.34
CA ALA A 162 12.42 -30.51 10.30
C ALA A 162 13.01 -29.57 9.24
N ALA A 163 12.24 -28.58 8.80
CA ALA A 163 12.73 -27.55 7.89
C ALA A 163 13.85 -26.72 8.53
N THR A 164 13.68 -26.35 9.80
CA THR A 164 14.70 -25.63 10.58
C THR A 164 15.97 -26.47 10.78
N LEU A 165 15.85 -27.76 11.11
CA LEU A 165 16.98 -28.68 11.24
C LEU A 165 17.73 -28.82 9.92
N ASN A 166 17.02 -28.94 8.79
CA ASN A 166 17.66 -28.97 7.47
C ASN A 166 18.52 -27.72 7.23
N ALA A 167 17.97 -26.54 7.50
CA ALA A 167 18.69 -25.27 7.36
C ALA A 167 19.87 -25.14 8.32
N VAL A 168 19.71 -25.58 9.58
CA VAL A 168 20.82 -25.64 10.55
C VAL A 168 21.92 -26.55 10.02
N ILE A 169 21.61 -27.78 9.62
CA ILE A 169 22.59 -28.76 9.12
C ILE A 169 23.35 -28.20 7.90
N ALA A 170 22.66 -27.48 7.00
CA ALA A 170 23.27 -26.85 5.81
C ALA A 170 24.21 -25.68 6.14
N LEU A 171 24.10 -25.08 7.33
CA LEU A 171 24.88 -23.92 7.75
C LEU A 171 26.03 -24.27 8.70
N LEU A 172 26.14 -25.54 9.13
CA LEU A 172 27.16 -25.98 10.06
C LEU A 172 28.31 -26.69 9.34
N PRO A 173 29.54 -26.59 9.85
CA PRO A 173 30.62 -27.41 9.34
C PRO A 173 30.30 -28.90 9.55
N THR A 174 30.64 -29.74 8.58
CA THR A 174 30.30 -31.18 8.60
C THR A 174 30.86 -31.87 9.85
N ALA A 175 32.03 -31.44 10.33
CA ALA A 175 32.62 -31.93 11.57
C ALA A 175 31.72 -31.66 12.80
N GLU A 176 31.01 -30.53 12.82
CA GLU A 176 30.08 -30.21 13.91
C GLU A 176 28.79 -31.00 13.78
N VAL A 177 28.22 -31.11 12.58
CA VAL A 177 27.01 -31.92 12.34
C VAL A 177 27.19 -33.35 12.88
N ARG A 178 28.36 -33.96 12.67
CA ARG A 178 28.68 -35.32 13.15
C ARG A 178 28.61 -35.49 14.67
N ARG A 179 28.75 -34.40 15.44
CA ARG A 179 28.75 -34.44 16.91
C ARG A 179 27.35 -34.44 17.50
N HIS A 180 26.33 -34.09 16.72
CA HIS A 180 24.97 -33.92 17.19
C HIS A 180 24.05 -35.04 16.70
N VAL A 181 22.93 -35.20 17.41
CA VAL A 181 21.77 -35.95 16.91
C VAL A 181 20.68 -34.96 16.59
N PHE A 182 20.27 -34.87 15.34
CA PHE A 182 19.18 -33.99 14.92
C PHE A 182 17.89 -34.79 14.95
N SER A 183 16.84 -34.29 15.59
CA SER A 183 15.56 -35.00 15.64
C SER A 183 14.37 -34.07 15.78
N THR A 184 13.29 -34.28 15.04
CA THR A 184 12.12 -33.38 15.08
C THR A 184 11.48 -33.29 16.47
N TYR A 185 11.52 -34.35 17.27
CA TYR A 185 11.21 -34.35 18.69
C TYR A 185 11.76 -35.62 19.35
N LEU A 186 12.04 -35.57 20.66
CA LEU A 186 12.54 -36.73 21.39
C LEU A 186 11.40 -37.59 21.96
N VAL A 187 11.55 -38.91 21.85
CA VAL A 187 10.66 -39.90 22.50
C VAL A 187 11.14 -40.25 23.92
N ARG A 188 12.42 -40.04 24.21
CA ARG A 188 13.05 -40.29 25.52
C ARG A 188 14.22 -39.35 25.76
N ARG A 189 14.66 -39.26 27.01
CA ARG A 189 15.91 -38.55 27.37
C ARG A 189 17.11 -39.25 26.72
N ALA A 190 18.07 -38.47 26.24
CA ALA A 190 19.35 -38.97 25.75
C ALA A 190 20.24 -39.41 26.94
N VAL A 191 19.97 -40.58 27.51
CA VAL A 191 20.75 -41.12 28.65
C VAL A 191 21.89 -42.03 28.18
N ARG A 192 21.77 -42.63 27.00
CA ARG A 192 22.74 -43.60 26.43
C ARG A 192 23.50 -43.08 25.22
N ASP A 193 23.09 -41.95 24.66
CA ASP A 193 23.74 -41.35 23.50
C ASP A 193 24.70 -40.27 23.99
N THR A 194 25.97 -40.34 23.58
CA THR A 194 27.01 -39.37 23.99
C THR A 194 26.89 -38.04 23.26
N SER A 195 26.10 -38.00 22.20
CA SER A 195 25.96 -36.85 21.31
C SER A 195 24.81 -35.93 21.77
N PRO A 196 25.04 -34.62 21.94
CA PRO A 196 24.00 -33.67 22.32
C PRO A 196 22.90 -33.56 21.25
N PRO A 197 21.61 -33.56 21.64
CA PRO A 197 20.50 -33.48 20.69
C PRO A 197 20.21 -32.04 20.24
N VAL A 198 19.84 -31.89 18.97
CA VAL A 198 19.20 -30.70 18.39
C VAL A 198 17.78 -31.10 18.00
N THR A 199 16.78 -30.59 18.71
CA THR A 199 15.45 -31.20 18.69
C THR A 199 14.30 -30.26 18.98
N GLY A 200 13.11 -30.60 18.48
CA GLY A 200 11.87 -29.92 18.84
C GLY A 200 11.26 -30.41 20.14
N ARG A 201 10.16 -29.75 20.53
CA ARG A 201 9.37 -30.14 21.70
C ARG A 201 8.43 -31.31 21.36
N TRP A 202 7.98 -32.01 22.41
CA TRP A 202 6.92 -33.01 22.25
C TRP A 202 5.67 -32.32 21.66
N PRO A 203 5.11 -32.81 20.56
CA PRO A 203 3.96 -32.18 19.92
C PRO A 203 2.77 -32.12 20.87
N GLN A 204 2.13 -30.96 20.98
CA GLN A 204 0.98 -30.77 21.88
C GLN A 204 -0.20 -31.67 21.53
N ARG A 205 -0.32 -32.04 20.24
CA ARG A 205 -1.39 -32.90 19.71
C ARG A 205 -1.21 -34.37 20.06
N LEU A 206 -0.01 -34.81 20.43
CA LEU A 206 0.23 -36.23 20.74
C LEU A 206 -0.13 -36.54 22.21
N PRO A 207 -0.93 -37.59 22.46
CA PRO A 207 -1.30 -38.00 23.82
C PRO A 207 -0.08 -38.49 24.61
N GLY A 208 -0.20 -38.50 25.95
CA GLY A 208 0.83 -39.06 26.84
C GLY A 208 2.03 -38.13 27.10
N GLY A 209 1.86 -36.82 26.91
CA GLY A 209 2.88 -35.78 27.06
C GLY A 209 3.91 -36.08 28.14
N ASN A 210 5.17 -36.23 27.73
CA ASN A 210 6.25 -36.54 28.66
C ASN A 210 6.72 -35.25 29.37
N ALA A 211 5.94 -34.75 30.32
CA ALA A 211 6.26 -33.52 31.08
C ALA A 211 7.67 -33.57 31.73
N GLY A 212 8.12 -34.77 32.10
CA GLY A 212 9.47 -35.01 32.58
C GLY A 212 10.57 -34.84 31.52
N LEU A 213 10.24 -34.99 30.24
CA LEU A 213 11.14 -34.73 29.10
C LEU A 213 11.17 -33.24 28.75
N GLY A 214 10.02 -32.57 28.74
CA GLY A 214 9.95 -31.11 28.52
C GLY A 214 10.79 -30.35 29.54
N SER A 215 10.53 -30.57 30.84
CA SER A 215 11.32 -29.95 31.91
C SER A 215 12.81 -30.33 31.90
N TRP A 216 13.16 -31.49 31.34
CA TRP A 216 14.57 -31.86 31.15
C TRP A 216 15.20 -31.10 29.99
N LEU A 217 14.49 -30.94 28.86
CA LEU A 217 14.94 -30.14 27.72
C LEU A 217 15.15 -28.69 28.12
N ASP A 218 14.22 -28.10 28.88
CA ASP A 218 14.35 -26.72 29.36
C ASP A 218 15.62 -26.54 30.21
N ARG A 219 15.85 -27.43 31.18
CA ARG A 219 17.09 -27.41 31.99
C ARG A 219 18.35 -27.68 31.18
N ALA A 220 18.29 -28.57 30.17
CA ALA A 220 19.44 -28.91 29.33
C ALA A 220 19.77 -27.78 28.34
N ALA A 221 18.78 -27.02 27.88
CA ALA A 221 18.97 -25.86 27.02
C ALA A 221 19.69 -24.70 27.72
N GLU A 222 19.48 -24.55 29.03
CA GLU A 222 20.17 -23.56 29.88
C GLU A 222 21.60 -23.98 30.25
N GLN A 223 21.96 -25.26 30.08
CA GLN A 223 23.28 -25.77 30.42
C GLN A 223 24.24 -25.62 29.24
N HIS A 224 25.16 -24.66 29.36
CA HIS A 224 26.22 -24.43 28.38
C HIS A 224 27.46 -25.27 28.66
N GLY A 225 27.98 -25.90 27.61
CA GLY A 225 29.18 -26.72 27.66
C GLY A 225 30.48 -25.91 27.63
N LYS A 226 31.61 -26.63 27.78
CA LYS A 226 32.95 -26.03 27.83
C LYS A 226 33.46 -25.56 26.46
N ARG A 227 32.81 -25.95 25.36
CA ARG A 227 33.22 -25.64 23.98
C ARG A 227 32.44 -24.46 23.39
N ALA A 228 31.68 -23.73 24.21
CA ALA A 228 30.99 -22.52 23.79
C ALA A 228 31.95 -21.55 23.09
N VAL A 229 31.54 -21.00 21.95
CA VAL A 229 32.37 -20.14 21.12
C VAL A 229 32.42 -18.74 21.73
N LYS A 230 33.59 -18.37 22.28
CA LYS A 230 33.83 -17.08 22.97
C LYS A 230 34.40 -16.00 22.05
N HIS A 231 33.91 -15.90 20.82
CA HIS A 231 34.37 -14.91 19.86
C HIS A 231 33.45 -13.67 19.88
N PRO A 232 33.98 -12.42 19.83
CA PRO A 232 33.15 -11.21 19.92
C PRO A 232 32.13 -11.08 18.77
N LYS A 233 32.51 -11.53 17.56
CA LYS A 233 31.62 -11.51 16.38
C LYS A 233 30.64 -12.69 16.27
N THR A 234 30.51 -13.56 17.28
CA THR A 234 29.62 -14.74 17.20
C THR A 234 28.18 -14.37 16.85
N ALA A 235 27.63 -13.32 17.47
CA ALA A 235 26.25 -12.89 17.20
C ALA A 235 26.06 -12.39 15.76
N GLU A 236 27.05 -11.68 15.21
CA GLU A 236 27.02 -11.19 13.83
C GLU A 236 27.15 -12.35 12.83
N VAL A 237 27.97 -13.35 13.13
CA VAL A 237 28.08 -14.57 12.31
C VAL A 237 26.78 -15.36 12.33
N VAL A 238 26.11 -15.50 13.48
CA VAL A 238 24.79 -16.13 13.55
C VAL A 238 23.76 -15.36 12.70
N ALA A 239 23.77 -14.03 12.77
CA ALA A 239 22.88 -13.20 11.97
C ALA A 239 23.16 -13.34 10.46
N TRP A 240 24.43 -13.41 10.07
CA TRP A 240 24.85 -13.64 8.69
C TRP A 240 24.42 -15.02 8.17
N LEU A 241 24.68 -16.09 8.92
CA LEU A 241 24.26 -17.46 8.59
C LEU A 241 22.74 -17.55 8.45
N THR A 242 22.00 -16.91 9.37
CA THR A 242 20.54 -16.86 9.32
C THR A 242 20.05 -16.15 8.06
N ALA A 243 20.65 -15.00 7.70
CA ALA A 243 20.29 -14.27 6.49
C ALA A 243 20.57 -15.11 5.23
N LEU A 244 21.70 -15.81 5.18
CA LEU A 244 22.07 -16.71 4.09
C LEU A 244 20.98 -17.77 3.85
N ALA A 245 20.59 -18.50 4.89
CA ALA A 245 19.57 -19.54 4.76
C ALA A 245 18.18 -18.99 4.44
N THR A 246 17.79 -17.81 4.95
CA THR A 246 16.48 -17.23 4.59
C THR A 246 16.37 -16.84 3.12
N ARG A 247 17.50 -16.65 2.42
CA ARG A 247 17.55 -16.44 0.96
C ARG A 247 17.59 -17.75 0.16
N GLY A 248 17.64 -18.90 0.84
CA GLY A 248 17.82 -20.21 0.20
C GLY A 248 19.23 -20.42 -0.36
N GLU A 249 20.22 -19.62 0.07
CA GLU A 249 21.60 -19.76 -0.37
C GLU A 249 22.32 -20.85 0.44
N ALA A 250 23.08 -21.70 -0.26
CA ALA A 250 23.88 -22.74 0.37
C ALA A 250 25.17 -22.15 0.94
N LEU A 251 25.64 -22.70 2.06
CA LEU A 251 26.93 -22.32 2.62
C LEU A 251 28.06 -22.83 1.69
N PRO A 252 28.98 -21.96 1.22
CA PRO A 252 30.05 -22.40 0.34
C PRO A 252 30.94 -23.48 0.97
N GLN A 253 31.39 -24.44 0.15
CA GLN A 253 32.16 -25.63 0.57
C GLN A 253 33.31 -25.32 1.55
N ARG A 254 34.04 -24.23 1.33
CA ARG A 254 35.16 -23.79 2.19
C ARG A 254 34.78 -23.57 3.66
N TYR A 255 33.52 -23.23 3.95
CA TYR A 255 33.01 -23.05 5.31
C TYR A 255 32.54 -24.38 5.91
N LEU A 256 32.00 -25.28 5.09
CA LEU A 256 31.58 -26.62 5.50
C LEU A 256 32.77 -27.52 5.92
N GLU A 257 33.94 -27.30 5.32
CA GLU A 257 35.18 -28.04 5.58
C GLU A 257 35.92 -27.59 6.84
N VAL A 258 35.47 -26.50 7.47
CA VAL A 258 36.10 -25.98 8.69
C VAL A 258 35.93 -26.98 9.85
N PRO A 259 36.97 -27.22 10.68
CA PRO A 259 36.90 -28.30 11.67
C PRO A 259 36.04 -27.99 12.90
N SER A 260 35.60 -26.75 13.11
CA SER A 260 34.85 -26.33 14.30
C SER A 260 34.01 -25.07 14.09
N LEU A 261 33.05 -24.84 14.98
CA LEU A 261 32.27 -23.59 15.03
C LEU A 261 33.14 -22.36 15.26
N ALA A 262 34.16 -22.45 16.13
CA ALA A 262 35.07 -21.32 16.38
C ALA A 262 35.83 -20.93 15.10
N GLY A 263 36.39 -21.91 14.39
CA GLY A 263 37.02 -21.65 13.09
C GLY A 263 36.06 -21.11 12.04
N LEU A 264 34.77 -21.49 12.10
CA LEU A 264 33.76 -20.93 11.20
C LEU A 264 33.54 -19.45 11.51
N VAL A 265 33.45 -19.09 12.79
CA VAL A 265 33.35 -17.68 13.20
C VAL A 265 34.57 -16.91 12.73
N ASP A 266 35.79 -17.42 12.95
CA ASP A 266 37.01 -16.72 12.53
C ASP A 266 37.05 -16.49 11.01
N LEU A 267 36.67 -17.51 10.22
CA LEU A 267 36.68 -17.42 8.76
C LEU A 267 35.60 -16.48 8.23
N VAL A 268 34.38 -16.55 8.76
CA VAL A 268 33.28 -15.63 8.38
C VAL A 268 33.61 -14.21 8.83
N ALA A 269 34.14 -14.04 10.04
CA ALA A 269 34.60 -12.76 10.54
C ALA A 269 35.61 -12.14 9.56
N ALA A 270 36.72 -12.83 9.29
CA ALA A 270 37.80 -12.28 8.47
C ALA A 270 37.41 -12.00 7.00
N ARG A 271 36.46 -12.76 6.43
CA ARG A 271 36.12 -12.62 5.00
C ARG A 271 34.85 -11.83 4.75
N GLU A 272 33.84 -12.02 5.59
CA GLU A 272 32.48 -11.53 5.35
C GLU A 272 32.08 -10.38 6.28
N LEU A 273 32.79 -10.16 7.40
CA LEU A 273 32.40 -9.16 8.41
C LEU A 273 33.53 -8.22 8.86
N ASP A 274 34.76 -8.41 8.40
CA ASP A 274 35.92 -7.58 8.78
C ASP A 274 36.17 -6.51 7.71
N PHE A 275 35.21 -5.60 7.62
CA PHE A 275 35.35 -4.37 6.85
C PHE A 275 34.60 -3.25 7.56
N GLU A 276 35.10 -2.04 7.39
CA GLU A 276 34.59 -0.83 8.03
C GLU A 276 34.01 0.13 6.99
N GLU A 277 33.49 1.27 7.46
CA GLU A 277 32.90 2.30 6.60
C GLU A 277 33.93 2.85 5.58
N SER A 278 35.22 2.84 5.92
CA SER A 278 36.30 3.23 5.02
C SER A 278 36.46 2.30 3.81
N ASP A 279 36.01 1.05 3.90
CA ASP A 279 36.12 0.06 2.82
C ASP A 279 34.96 0.13 1.83
N VAL A 280 33.84 0.75 2.23
CA VAL A 280 32.59 0.81 1.44
C VAL A 280 32.81 1.32 0.02
N PRO A 281 33.56 2.41 -0.25
CA PRO A 281 33.77 2.88 -1.62
C PRO A 281 34.42 1.82 -2.53
N VAL A 282 35.43 1.11 -2.02
CA VAL A 282 36.12 0.05 -2.77
C VAL A 282 35.18 -1.13 -3.04
N LEU A 283 34.38 -1.50 -2.04
CA LEU A 283 33.41 -2.59 -2.14
C LEU A 283 32.25 -2.27 -3.10
N LEU A 284 31.73 -1.04 -3.09
CA LEU A 284 30.72 -0.56 -4.04
C LEU A 284 31.27 -0.56 -5.48
N ALA A 285 32.49 -0.05 -5.67
CA ALA A 285 33.15 -0.04 -6.98
C ALA A 285 33.34 -1.46 -7.52
N ALA A 286 33.67 -2.42 -6.65
CA ALA A 286 33.79 -3.84 -6.99
C ALA A 286 32.44 -4.55 -7.20
N GLY A 287 31.32 -3.96 -6.75
CA GLY A 287 30.00 -4.63 -6.74
C GLY A 287 29.94 -5.80 -5.76
N ASP A 288 30.61 -5.67 -4.61
CA ASP A 288 30.76 -6.74 -3.65
C ASP A 288 29.43 -7.07 -2.95
N ALA A 289 29.03 -8.34 -3.02
CA ALA A 289 27.79 -8.83 -2.43
C ALA A 289 27.73 -8.68 -0.90
N ARG A 290 28.87 -8.53 -0.21
CA ARG A 290 28.93 -8.33 1.24
C ARG A 290 28.14 -7.12 1.73
N LEU A 291 28.01 -6.08 0.90
CA LEU A 291 27.24 -4.87 1.24
C LEU A 291 25.72 -5.06 1.22
N THR A 292 25.23 -6.16 0.63
CA THR A 292 23.79 -6.35 0.43
C THR A 292 23.05 -6.87 1.66
N THR A 293 23.76 -7.42 2.66
CA THR A 293 23.11 -8.09 3.81
C THR A 293 23.78 -7.87 5.15
N GLY A 294 22.99 -8.13 6.21
CA GLY A 294 23.46 -8.23 7.58
C GLY A 294 24.31 -7.02 8.02
N HIS A 295 25.52 -7.32 8.47
CA HIS A 295 26.51 -6.32 8.88
C HIS A 295 26.81 -5.31 7.76
N GLY A 296 27.05 -5.78 6.52
CA GLY A 296 27.41 -4.93 5.40
C GLY A 296 26.34 -3.93 4.99
N ARG A 297 25.06 -4.34 5.04
CA ARG A 297 23.93 -3.41 4.83
C ARG A 297 23.92 -2.32 5.91
N GLY A 298 24.24 -2.66 7.15
CA GLY A 298 24.36 -1.71 8.26
C GLY A 298 25.55 -0.75 8.11
N VAL A 299 26.71 -1.25 7.71
CA VAL A 299 27.91 -0.44 7.41
C VAL A 299 27.63 0.51 6.25
N LEU A 300 27.02 0.02 5.17
CA LEU A 300 26.63 0.83 4.01
C LEU A 300 25.68 1.96 4.40
N SER A 301 24.69 1.67 5.24
CA SER A 301 23.72 2.66 5.71
C SER A 301 24.38 3.76 6.54
N ARG A 302 25.26 3.41 7.50
CA ARG A 302 26.01 4.39 8.30
C ARG A 302 26.96 5.22 7.44
N TRP A 303 27.73 4.58 6.57
CA TRP A 303 28.60 5.27 5.62
C TRP A 303 27.82 6.27 4.75
N ALA A 304 26.65 5.88 4.22
CA ALA A 304 25.82 6.76 3.41
C ALA A 304 25.23 7.93 4.21
N ALA A 305 24.96 7.71 5.50
CA ALA A 305 24.50 8.75 6.41
C ALA A 305 25.62 9.75 6.76
N ASP A 306 26.84 9.27 6.98
CA ASP A 306 28.00 10.09 7.35
C ASP A 306 28.64 10.81 6.14
N ALA A 307 28.49 10.24 4.94
CA ALA A 307 29.05 10.77 3.69
C ALA A 307 27.99 10.87 2.56
N PRO A 308 26.90 11.64 2.73
CA PRO A 308 25.77 11.65 1.78
C PRO A 308 26.17 12.13 0.39
N ALA A 309 27.10 13.08 0.26
CA ALA A 309 27.58 13.54 -1.04
C ALA A 309 28.30 12.43 -1.85
N ALA A 310 29.06 11.55 -1.17
CA ALA A 310 29.72 10.42 -1.81
C ALA A 310 28.69 9.35 -2.23
N ALA A 311 27.72 9.06 -1.36
CA ALA A 311 26.63 8.14 -1.68
C ALA A 311 25.76 8.63 -2.86
N ILE A 312 25.50 9.94 -2.95
CA ILE A 312 24.82 10.57 -4.09
C ILE A 312 25.64 10.41 -5.38
N ALA A 313 26.96 10.60 -5.32
CA ALA A 313 27.82 10.41 -6.49
C ALA A 313 27.78 8.97 -7.01
N GLU A 314 27.72 7.97 -6.12
CA GLU A 314 27.55 6.56 -6.50
C GLU A 314 26.16 6.30 -7.13
N LEU A 315 25.08 6.86 -6.56
CA LEU A 315 23.71 6.72 -7.08
C LEU A 315 23.51 7.42 -8.43
N ALA A 316 24.17 8.56 -8.65
CA ALA A 316 24.12 9.33 -9.89
C ALA A 316 25.13 8.86 -10.95
N GLY A 317 26.03 7.94 -10.56
CA GLY A 317 27.09 7.44 -11.43
C GLY A 317 26.56 6.68 -12.66
N PRO A 318 27.41 6.51 -13.70
CA PRO A 318 27.02 5.79 -14.92
C PRO A 318 26.82 4.29 -14.71
N LYS A 319 27.35 3.73 -13.60
CA LYS A 319 27.23 2.31 -13.26
C LYS A 319 25.90 2.09 -12.53
N SER A 320 25.05 1.25 -13.12
CA SER A 320 23.85 0.75 -12.46
C SER A 320 24.24 -0.07 -11.23
N LEU A 321 23.79 0.35 -10.04
CA LEU A 321 23.89 -0.42 -8.81
C LEU A 321 22.75 -1.45 -8.73
N PRO A 322 22.96 -2.60 -8.07
CA PRO A 322 21.88 -3.47 -7.63
C PRO A 322 20.76 -2.69 -6.91
N VAL A 323 19.51 -3.12 -7.08
CA VAL A 323 18.34 -2.44 -6.51
C VAL A 323 18.45 -2.37 -4.99
N GLU A 324 18.91 -3.45 -4.36
CA GLU A 324 19.05 -3.57 -2.91
C GLU A 324 20.04 -2.56 -2.33
N LEU A 325 21.14 -2.30 -3.05
CA LEU A 325 22.13 -1.29 -2.65
C LEU A 325 21.60 0.12 -2.89
N THR A 326 20.91 0.33 -4.01
CA THR A 326 20.27 1.60 -4.37
C THR A 326 19.29 2.02 -3.28
N GLU A 327 18.43 1.11 -2.83
CA GLU A 327 17.44 1.36 -1.77
C GLU A 327 18.13 1.73 -0.44
N VAL A 328 19.14 0.98 -0.01
CA VAL A 328 19.85 1.24 1.25
C VAL A 328 20.52 2.60 1.25
N LEU A 329 21.25 2.92 0.19
CA LEU A 329 21.93 4.20 0.04
C LEU A 329 20.90 5.34 0.05
N PHE A 330 19.83 5.20 -0.74
CA PHE A 330 18.83 6.23 -0.87
C PHE A 330 18.02 6.46 0.41
N ASP A 331 17.57 5.39 1.08
CA ASP A 331 16.85 5.49 2.35
C ASP A 331 17.73 6.16 3.42
N SER A 332 19.02 5.81 3.48
CA SER A 332 19.94 6.40 4.47
C SER A 332 20.16 7.89 4.21
N ILE A 333 20.29 8.31 2.95
CA ILE A 333 20.39 9.74 2.56
C ILE A 333 19.10 10.49 2.95
N LEU A 334 17.93 9.89 2.72
CA LEU A 334 16.64 10.51 3.07
C LEU A 334 16.46 10.62 4.58
N ASP A 335 16.81 9.59 5.35
CA ASP A 335 16.70 9.59 6.81
C ASP A 335 17.56 10.72 7.41
N VAL A 336 18.79 10.89 6.91
CA VAL A 336 19.66 12.01 7.31
C VAL A 336 19.04 13.35 6.92
N HIS A 337 18.46 13.48 5.73
CA HIS A 337 17.80 14.72 5.29
C HIS A 337 16.59 15.10 6.15
N VAL A 338 15.75 14.11 6.48
CA VAL A 338 14.56 14.29 7.33
C VAL A 338 14.95 14.83 8.71
N GLY A 339 16.01 14.25 9.30
CA GLY A 339 16.58 14.66 10.59
C GLY A 339 17.50 15.88 10.54
N ALA A 340 17.75 16.45 9.36
CA ALA A 340 18.74 17.49 9.18
C ALA A 340 18.28 18.83 9.79
N ALA A 341 19.24 19.61 10.31
CA ALA A 341 19.00 20.94 10.85
C ALA A 341 18.49 21.91 9.75
N PRO A 342 17.76 22.98 10.11
CA PRO A 342 17.37 24.01 9.15
C PRO A 342 18.57 24.51 8.33
N HIS A 343 18.34 24.75 7.04
CA HIS A 343 19.30 25.19 6.01
C HIS A 343 20.37 24.16 5.61
N THR A 344 20.29 22.93 6.10
CA THR A 344 21.11 21.83 5.60
C THR A 344 20.37 21.06 4.51
N ASN A 345 21.10 20.57 3.50
CA ASN A 345 20.55 19.82 2.38
C ASN A 345 21.39 18.57 2.07
N PRO A 346 21.43 17.56 2.96
CA PRO A 346 22.26 16.37 2.77
C PRO A 346 21.92 15.59 1.49
N ALA A 347 20.63 15.51 1.16
CA ALA A 347 20.16 14.81 -0.05
C ALA A 347 20.37 15.60 -1.35
N LEU A 348 20.94 16.81 -1.27
CA LEU A 348 21.15 17.70 -2.41
C LEU A 348 19.86 17.84 -3.25
N PHE A 349 18.73 18.12 -2.58
CA PHE A 349 17.47 18.41 -3.26
C PHE A 349 17.68 19.48 -4.33
N PRO A 350 17.01 19.39 -5.49
CA PRO A 350 17.38 20.17 -6.66
C PRO A 350 17.31 21.68 -6.43
N PRO A 351 18.11 22.45 -7.18
CA PRO A 351 18.95 22.04 -8.30
C PRO A 351 20.40 21.80 -7.84
N ALA A 352 20.76 20.58 -7.48
CA ALA A 352 22.17 20.22 -7.31
C ALA A 352 22.81 19.74 -8.62
N ALA A 353 22.23 20.04 -9.78
CA ALA A 353 22.75 19.62 -11.09
C ALA A 353 24.19 20.11 -11.34
N ASP A 354 24.52 21.29 -10.80
CA ASP A 354 25.87 21.87 -10.88
C ASP A 354 26.88 21.15 -9.97
N GLN A 355 26.42 20.43 -8.94
CA GLN A 355 27.25 19.68 -8.01
C GLN A 355 27.39 18.21 -8.42
N VAL A 356 26.30 17.58 -8.89
CA VAL A 356 26.27 16.19 -9.37
C VAL A 356 25.40 16.11 -10.63
N PRO A 357 26.02 15.98 -11.82
CA PRO A 357 25.28 15.90 -13.09
C PRO A 357 24.26 14.76 -13.10
N GLY A 358 23.03 15.04 -13.55
CA GLY A 358 21.95 14.05 -13.65
C GLY A 358 21.27 13.66 -12.33
N TRP A 359 21.71 14.19 -11.18
CA TRP A 359 21.14 13.85 -9.88
C TRP A 359 19.66 14.22 -9.76
N SER A 360 19.22 15.36 -10.30
CA SER A 360 17.81 15.79 -10.20
C SER A 360 16.83 14.75 -10.76
N THR A 361 17.14 14.17 -11.91
CA THR A 361 16.34 13.13 -12.57
C THR A 361 16.41 11.81 -11.79
N THR A 362 17.60 11.42 -11.32
CA THR A 362 17.77 10.22 -10.49
C THR A 362 17.00 10.33 -9.18
N LEU A 363 17.09 11.47 -8.49
CA LEU A 363 16.37 11.75 -7.25
C LEU A 363 14.86 11.72 -7.46
N ALA A 364 14.33 12.32 -8.54
CA ALA A 364 12.91 12.26 -8.86
C ALA A 364 12.42 10.81 -9.04
N ARG A 365 13.20 10.01 -9.78
CA ARG A 365 12.92 8.58 -9.99
C ARG A 365 12.94 7.79 -8.68
N LEU A 366 13.94 8.01 -7.83
CA LEU A 366 14.08 7.32 -6.54
C LEU A 366 12.97 7.69 -5.56
N LEU A 367 12.63 8.98 -5.44
CA LEU A 367 11.50 9.43 -4.61
C LEU A 367 10.19 8.80 -5.09
N ARG A 368 9.94 8.73 -6.40
CA ARG A 368 8.73 8.11 -6.94
C ARG A 368 8.65 6.61 -6.71
N ALA A 369 9.79 5.91 -6.76
CA ALA A 369 9.83 4.51 -6.40
C ALA A 369 9.56 4.29 -4.91
N ARG A 370 9.97 5.24 -4.06
CA ARG A 370 9.87 5.15 -2.60
C ARG A 370 8.46 5.44 -2.06
N PHE A 371 7.77 6.42 -2.62
CA PHE A 371 6.43 6.82 -2.17
C PHE A 371 5.35 6.17 -3.05
N ASP A 372 4.55 5.32 -2.41
CA ASP A 372 3.45 4.55 -2.99
C ASP A 372 2.22 5.39 -3.38
N SER A 373 2.14 6.62 -2.89
CA SER A 373 1.00 7.49 -3.10
C SER A 373 1.39 8.95 -3.28
N ARG A 374 0.58 9.63 -4.10
CA ARG A 374 0.74 11.06 -4.37
C ARG A 374 0.61 11.92 -3.11
N ALA A 375 -0.28 11.54 -2.19
CA ALA A 375 -0.49 12.26 -0.93
C ALA A 375 0.75 12.23 -0.02
N ARG A 376 1.43 11.08 0.09
CA ARG A 376 2.66 10.96 0.89
C ARG A 376 3.85 11.65 0.24
N MET A 377 3.95 11.62 -1.10
CA MET A 377 4.93 12.42 -1.82
C MET A 377 4.72 13.91 -1.57
N ALA A 378 3.47 14.38 -1.67
CA ALA A 378 3.08 15.76 -1.39
C ALA A 378 3.41 16.19 0.04
N GLU A 379 3.08 15.38 1.05
CA GLU A 379 3.44 15.62 2.44
C GLU A 379 4.96 15.72 2.63
N PHE A 380 5.71 14.78 2.06
CA PHE A 380 7.17 14.79 2.13
C PHE A 380 7.77 16.07 1.51
N VAL A 381 7.31 16.46 0.32
CA VAL A 381 7.76 17.70 -0.32
C VAL A 381 7.41 18.92 0.53
N ARG A 382 6.19 18.97 1.05
CA ARG A 382 5.73 20.08 1.90
C ARG A 382 6.63 20.25 3.13
N ASP A 383 6.88 19.16 3.85
CA ASP A 383 7.44 19.22 5.20
C ASP A 383 8.98 19.18 5.21
N TYR A 384 9.59 18.55 4.21
CA TYR A 384 11.05 18.31 4.17
C TYR A 384 11.77 18.99 3.01
N VAL A 385 11.05 19.53 2.02
CA VAL A 385 11.67 20.20 0.87
C VAL A 385 11.37 21.71 0.86
N ILE A 386 10.14 22.14 1.14
CA ILE A 386 9.73 23.56 1.00
C ILE A 386 9.43 24.29 2.32
N ALA A 387 9.18 23.57 3.42
CA ALA A 387 8.89 24.17 4.73
C ALA A 387 9.99 25.14 5.19
N ASP A 388 9.69 25.98 6.19
CA ASP A 388 10.64 26.96 6.74
C ASP A 388 11.99 26.32 7.09
N GLY A 389 13.06 26.86 6.51
CA GLY A 389 14.41 26.34 6.69
C GLY A 389 14.75 25.09 5.87
N ARG A 390 13.90 24.66 4.92
CA ARG A 390 14.19 23.55 3.98
C ARG A 390 14.78 24.06 2.66
N PRO A 391 15.37 23.17 1.82
CA PRO A 391 16.19 23.59 0.68
C PRO A 391 15.49 24.47 -0.36
N LEU A 392 14.17 24.29 -0.55
CA LEU A 392 13.35 25.06 -1.48
C LEU A 392 12.44 26.07 -0.77
N HIS A 393 12.76 26.43 0.47
CA HIS A 393 12.02 27.43 1.21
C HIS A 393 12.12 28.81 0.55
N GLY A 394 10.97 29.41 0.24
CA GLY A 394 10.85 30.73 -0.40
C GLY A 394 9.96 30.68 -1.64
N ALA A 395 9.17 31.73 -1.86
CA ALA A 395 8.19 31.80 -2.95
C ALA A 395 8.85 31.63 -4.34
N ASP A 396 10.06 32.16 -4.51
CA ASP A 396 10.75 32.14 -5.80
C ASP A 396 11.47 30.81 -6.06
N LEU A 397 11.93 30.10 -5.02
CA LEU A 397 12.77 28.92 -5.19
C LEU A 397 11.99 27.69 -5.65
N HIS A 398 10.87 27.36 -5.00
CA HIS A 398 10.06 26.22 -5.46
C HIS A 398 9.36 26.50 -6.82
N GLN A 399 9.08 27.77 -7.15
CA GLN A 399 8.58 28.15 -8.48
C GLN A 399 9.63 27.91 -9.57
N VAL A 400 10.90 28.26 -9.34
CA VAL A 400 11.99 27.98 -10.28
C VAL A 400 12.17 26.47 -10.50
N HIS A 401 11.87 25.65 -9.48
CA HIS A 401 11.94 24.19 -9.55
C HIS A 401 10.62 23.49 -9.85
N GLU A 402 9.63 24.23 -10.36
CA GLU A 402 8.34 23.70 -10.78
C GLU A 402 8.47 22.50 -11.74
N PRO A 403 9.33 22.50 -12.78
CA PRO A 403 9.43 21.35 -13.68
C PRO A 403 9.84 20.06 -12.96
N TRP A 404 10.75 20.15 -11.98
CA TRP A 404 11.18 18.99 -11.20
C TRP A 404 10.09 18.54 -10.21
N LEU A 405 9.40 19.47 -9.55
CA LEU A 405 8.26 19.14 -8.69
C LEU A 405 7.12 18.48 -9.49
N ALA A 406 6.90 18.91 -10.73
CA ALA A 406 5.95 18.28 -11.64
C ALA A 406 6.33 16.83 -11.98
N GLU A 407 7.63 16.50 -12.11
CA GLU A 407 8.09 15.12 -12.29
C GLU A 407 7.71 14.21 -11.11
N LEU A 408 7.65 14.76 -9.89
CA LEU A 408 7.18 14.07 -8.67
C LEU A 408 5.65 13.95 -8.59
N GLY A 409 4.91 14.55 -9.53
CA GLY A 409 3.44 14.64 -9.46
C GLY A 409 2.92 15.78 -8.59
N VAL A 410 3.79 16.75 -8.24
CA VAL A 410 3.43 17.98 -7.52
C VAL A 410 3.38 19.13 -8.53
N SER A 411 2.20 19.35 -9.10
CA SER A 411 1.99 20.38 -10.12
C SER A 411 1.36 21.64 -9.52
N PRO A 412 1.71 22.85 -9.99
CA PRO A 412 0.97 24.07 -9.64
C PRO A 412 -0.44 24.12 -10.23
N ALA A 413 -0.74 23.22 -11.18
CA ALA A 413 -2.10 22.96 -11.60
C ALA A 413 -2.89 22.12 -10.56
N ASP A 414 -2.36 21.87 -9.37
CA ASP A 414 -3.04 21.15 -8.30
C ASP A 414 -2.88 21.82 -6.92
N PRO A 415 -3.82 22.70 -6.53
CA PRO A 415 -3.78 23.37 -5.25
C PRO A 415 -4.20 22.47 -4.07
N SER A 416 -4.75 21.28 -4.31
CA SER A 416 -5.18 20.35 -3.22
C SER A 416 -4.05 19.87 -2.34
N VAL A 417 -2.83 19.90 -2.88
CA VAL A 417 -1.62 19.47 -2.21
C VAL A 417 -1.10 20.52 -1.22
N GLY A 418 -1.56 21.78 -1.35
CA GLY A 418 -1.18 22.90 -0.48
C GLY A 418 0.25 23.40 -0.67
N ILE A 419 0.95 22.95 -1.72
CA ILE A 419 2.31 23.38 -2.07
C ILE A 419 2.28 24.64 -2.92
N TYR A 420 1.38 24.70 -3.90
CA TYR A 420 1.10 25.89 -4.68
C TYR A 420 -0.22 26.48 -4.24
N GLY A 421 -0.25 27.80 -4.02
CA GLY A 421 -1.48 28.52 -3.74
C GLY A 421 -2.45 28.51 -4.92
N VAL A 422 -3.73 28.77 -4.65
CA VAL A 422 -4.71 28.98 -5.72
C VAL A 422 -4.31 30.22 -6.53
N PRO A 423 -4.30 30.19 -7.88
CA PRO A 423 -3.88 31.31 -8.70
C PRO A 423 -4.97 32.39 -8.79
N THR A 424 -5.31 33.02 -7.65
CA THR A 424 -6.44 33.96 -7.48
C THR A 424 -6.37 35.13 -8.46
N ALA A 425 -5.21 35.73 -8.69
CA ALA A 425 -5.04 36.82 -9.65
C ALA A 425 -5.40 36.42 -11.09
N ARG A 426 -5.04 35.19 -11.50
CA ARG A 426 -5.39 34.64 -12.81
C ARG A 426 -6.89 34.36 -12.91
N ILE A 427 -7.48 33.80 -11.85
CA ILE A 427 -8.94 33.57 -11.77
C ILE A 427 -9.70 34.90 -11.88
N VAL A 428 -9.25 35.93 -11.17
CA VAL A 428 -9.83 37.29 -11.24
C VAL A 428 -9.73 37.85 -12.65
N ALA A 429 -8.58 37.72 -13.33
CA ALA A 429 -8.42 38.17 -14.70
C ALA A 429 -9.35 37.43 -15.68
N ASP A 430 -9.44 36.11 -15.54
CA ASP A 430 -10.31 35.23 -16.34
C ASP A 430 -11.80 35.61 -16.18
N ILE A 431 -12.25 35.79 -14.95
CA ILE A 431 -13.62 36.25 -14.66
C ILE A 431 -13.87 37.67 -15.21
N ARG A 432 -12.89 38.59 -15.10
CA ARG A 432 -13.04 39.95 -15.65
C ARG A 432 -13.20 39.92 -17.17
N GLN A 433 -12.45 39.06 -17.85
CA GLN A 433 -12.45 38.91 -19.31
C GLN A 433 -13.72 38.20 -19.80
N HIS A 434 -14.11 37.09 -19.19
CA HIS A 434 -15.17 36.21 -19.70
C HIS A 434 -16.52 36.36 -18.98
N LYS A 435 -16.57 37.12 -17.88
CA LYS A 435 -17.75 37.34 -17.03
C LYS A 435 -18.37 36.06 -16.45
N ALA A 436 -17.61 34.97 -16.44
CA ALA A 436 -18.00 33.65 -15.95
C ALA A 436 -16.82 32.98 -15.24
N LEU A 437 -17.12 32.04 -14.34
CA LEU A 437 -16.10 31.20 -13.71
C LEU A 437 -15.77 30.04 -14.67
N SER A 438 -14.53 29.96 -15.15
CA SER A 438 -14.11 28.86 -16.03
C SER A 438 -14.08 27.52 -15.28
N PRO A 439 -14.20 26.37 -15.99
CA PRO A 439 -14.08 25.05 -15.37
C PRO A 439 -12.76 24.85 -14.62
N THR A 440 -11.66 25.41 -15.15
CA THR A 440 -10.33 25.33 -14.52
C THR A 440 -10.27 26.18 -13.24
N ALA A 441 -10.79 27.41 -13.27
CA ALA A 441 -10.87 28.24 -12.06
C ALA A 441 -11.75 27.60 -10.97
N ARG A 442 -12.85 26.95 -11.38
CA ARG A 442 -13.71 26.18 -10.48
C ARG A 442 -12.95 25.04 -9.83
N ALA A 443 -12.26 24.22 -10.62
CA ALA A 443 -11.49 23.09 -10.11
C ALA A 443 -10.40 23.54 -9.11
N PHE A 444 -9.75 24.69 -9.36
CA PHE A 444 -8.76 25.23 -8.44
C PHE A 444 -9.35 25.67 -7.09
N LEU A 445 -10.50 26.35 -7.09
CA LEU A 445 -11.17 26.79 -5.87
C LEU A 445 -11.75 25.61 -5.08
N ASP A 446 -12.32 24.63 -5.78
CA ASP A 446 -12.88 23.41 -5.18
C ASP A 446 -11.79 22.55 -4.52
N ALA A 447 -10.60 22.52 -5.12
CA ALA A 447 -9.45 21.81 -4.61
C ALA A 447 -8.67 22.59 -3.52
N ALA A 448 -9.07 23.81 -3.15
CA ALA A 448 -8.34 24.61 -2.18
C ALA A 448 -8.46 24.03 -0.74
N PRO A 449 -7.38 24.03 0.06
CA PRO A 449 -7.46 23.63 1.48
C PRO A 449 -8.44 24.48 2.30
N ASP A 450 -8.60 25.76 1.95
CA ASP A 450 -9.59 26.69 2.50
C ASP A 450 -10.32 27.41 1.35
N THR A 451 -11.35 26.75 0.79
CA THR A 451 -12.14 27.28 -0.34
C THR A 451 -12.73 28.65 -0.04
N TRP A 452 -13.18 28.93 1.19
CA TRP A 452 -13.77 30.23 1.52
C TRP A 452 -12.73 31.34 1.40
N ARG A 453 -11.56 31.17 2.00
CA ARG A 453 -10.50 32.20 1.98
C ARG A 453 -10.07 32.54 0.56
N GLU A 454 -9.97 31.54 -0.31
CA GLU A 454 -9.61 31.75 -1.71
C GLU A 454 -10.74 32.40 -2.52
N VAL A 455 -11.99 32.03 -2.26
CA VAL A 455 -13.16 32.71 -2.84
C VAL A 455 -13.24 34.17 -2.39
N GLU A 456 -12.98 34.46 -1.11
CA GLU A 456 -12.92 35.82 -0.57
C GLU A 456 -11.84 36.66 -1.26
N ALA A 457 -10.64 36.11 -1.43
CA ALA A 457 -9.55 36.77 -2.18
C ALA A 457 -9.93 37.04 -3.65
N VAL A 458 -10.65 36.11 -4.31
CA VAL A 458 -11.17 36.33 -5.67
C VAL A 458 -12.22 37.44 -5.70
N LEU A 459 -13.16 37.46 -4.74
CA LEU A 459 -14.19 38.49 -4.64
C LEU A 459 -13.58 39.89 -4.46
N ASP A 460 -12.60 40.01 -3.56
CA ASP A 460 -11.88 41.24 -3.29
C ASP A 460 -11.15 41.78 -4.53
N GLY A 461 -10.64 40.86 -5.36
CA GLY A 461 -10.04 41.20 -6.65
C GLY A 461 -11.03 41.67 -7.72
N LEU A 462 -12.33 41.39 -7.63
CA LEU A 462 -13.28 41.63 -8.73
C LEU A 462 -13.94 43.02 -8.72
N GLY A 463 -14.10 43.65 -7.56
CA GLY A 463 -14.74 44.97 -7.40
C GLY A 463 -16.25 44.99 -7.69
N THR A 464 -16.74 44.25 -8.70
CA THR A 464 -18.15 43.93 -8.95
C THR A 464 -18.28 42.51 -9.48
N VAL A 465 -19.35 41.80 -9.12
CA VAL A 465 -19.52 40.37 -9.44
C VAL A 465 -20.84 40.17 -10.17
N THR A 466 -20.83 39.37 -11.24
CA THR A 466 -22.06 39.04 -11.98
C THR A 466 -22.89 38.01 -11.21
N PRO A 467 -24.24 37.99 -11.40
CA PRO A 467 -25.10 36.98 -10.78
C PRO A 467 -24.65 35.54 -11.06
N THR A 468 -24.21 35.26 -12.29
CA THR A 468 -23.71 33.94 -12.70
C THR A 468 -22.48 33.52 -11.92
N VAL A 469 -21.49 34.40 -11.76
CA VAL A 469 -20.27 34.09 -11.00
C VAL A 469 -20.59 33.91 -9.52
N ALA A 470 -21.42 34.77 -8.94
CA ALA A 470 -21.78 34.67 -7.53
C ALA A 470 -22.47 33.35 -7.19
N VAL A 471 -23.43 32.90 -8.01
CA VAL A 471 -24.11 31.61 -7.81
C VAL A 471 -23.12 30.44 -7.90
N GLU A 472 -22.15 30.49 -8.80
CA GLU A 472 -21.13 29.45 -8.93
C GLU A 472 -20.18 29.43 -7.72
N LEU A 473 -19.78 30.59 -7.19
CA LEU A 473 -18.97 30.70 -5.97
C LEU A 473 -19.73 30.24 -4.72
N MET A 474 -21.04 30.53 -4.64
CA MET A 474 -21.90 30.01 -3.57
C MET A 474 -21.93 28.48 -3.58
N ARG A 475 -22.01 27.85 -4.76
CA ARG A 475 -21.99 26.38 -4.88
C ARG A 475 -20.68 25.76 -4.38
N LEU A 476 -19.56 26.47 -4.52
CA LEU A 476 -18.26 26.03 -4.02
C LEU A 476 -18.13 26.19 -2.50
N CYS A 477 -18.81 27.17 -1.90
CA CYS A 477 -18.77 27.45 -0.47
C CYS A 477 -20.01 26.91 0.27
N ALA A 478 -20.28 25.61 0.14
CA ALA A 478 -21.43 24.98 0.79
C ALA A 478 -21.43 25.24 2.32
N GLY A 479 -22.56 25.69 2.87
CA GLY A 479 -22.71 26.11 4.27
C GLY A 479 -22.26 27.54 4.59
N ARG A 480 -21.64 28.27 3.65
CA ARG A 480 -21.25 29.69 3.77
C ARG A 480 -21.79 30.56 2.63
N GLU A 481 -22.86 30.11 1.99
CA GLU A 481 -23.42 30.75 0.80
C GLU A 481 -23.96 32.16 1.11
N GLY A 482 -24.49 32.35 2.32
CA GLY A 482 -24.94 33.66 2.80
C GLY A 482 -23.80 34.67 2.96
N GLU A 483 -22.60 34.21 3.33
CA GLU A 483 -21.41 35.05 3.47
C GLU A 483 -20.87 35.50 2.11
N VAL A 484 -20.85 34.59 1.12
CA VAL A 484 -20.52 34.91 -0.28
C VAL A 484 -21.44 36.02 -0.79
N LEU A 485 -22.75 35.86 -0.60
CA LEU A 485 -23.75 36.84 -1.04
C LEU A 485 -23.63 38.18 -0.32
N ALA A 486 -23.43 38.17 1.00
CA ALA A 486 -23.23 39.40 1.77
C ALA A 486 -22.03 40.18 1.23
N ARG A 487 -20.90 39.51 0.97
CA ARG A 487 -19.70 40.12 0.40
C ARG A 487 -19.95 40.69 -1.00
N VAL A 488 -20.60 39.93 -1.88
CA VAL A 488 -20.94 40.40 -3.24
C VAL A 488 -21.83 41.65 -3.21
N LEU A 489 -22.85 41.66 -2.35
CA LEU A 489 -23.75 42.82 -2.21
C LEU A 489 -23.04 44.04 -1.61
N ASP A 490 -22.06 43.82 -0.72
CA ASP A 490 -21.24 44.89 -0.18
C ASP A 490 -20.30 45.50 -1.22
N LEU A 491 -19.69 44.69 -2.08
CA LEU A 491 -18.91 45.18 -3.23
C LEU A 491 -19.79 46.03 -4.18
N GLY A 492 -21.05 45.65 -4.35
CA GLY A 492 -22.02 46.36 -5.18
C GLY A 492 -22.69 47.57 -4.53
N ARG A 493 -22.40 47.91 -3.27
CA ARG A 493 -23.13 48.94 -2.50
C ARG A 493 -23.18 50.30 -3.21
N GLY A 494 -22.11 50.67 -3.93
CA GLY A 494 -22.03 51.92 -4.69
C GLY A 494 -22.95 52.01 -5.91
N GLN A 495 -23.57 50.91 -6.34
CA GLN A 495 -24.46 50.84 -7.52
C GLN A 495 -25.93 51.16 -7.19
N GLY A 496 -26.27 51.29 -5.91
CA GLY A 496 -27.60 51.67 -5.46
C GLY A 496 -28.65 50.54 -5.44
N PRO A 497 -29.87 50.84 -4.96
CA PRO A 497 -30.89 49.84 -4.64
C PRO A 497 -31.52 49.19 -5.88
N ALA A 498 -31.65 49.93 -6.99
CA ALA A 498 -32.21 49.40 -8.24
C ALA A 498 -31.28 48.36 -8.88
N TRP A 499 -29.97 48.54 -8.75
CA TRP A 499 -28.99 47.53 -9.14
C TRP A 499 -29.15 46.28 -8.28
N ALA A 500 -29.21 46.43 -6.95
CA ALA A 500 -29.32 45.31 -6.02
C ALA A 500 -30.60 44.49 -6.26
N GLU A 501 -31.74 45.14 -6.51
CA GLU A 501 -32.99 44.47 -6.88
C GLU A 501 -32.84 43.62 -8.14
N LYS A 502 -32.37 44.22 -9.24
CA LYS A 502 -32.22 43.52 -10.52
C LYS A 502 -31.21 42.37 -10.41
N TRP A 503 -30.11 42.61 -9.69
CA TRP A 503 -29.05 41.64 -9.47
C TRP A 503 -29.56 40.43 -8.68
N LEU A 504 -30.24 40.67 -7.55
CA LEU A 504 -30.76 39.62 -6.67
C LEU A 504 -31.84 38.77 -7.34
N LEU A 505 -32.75 39.39 -8.10
CA LEU A 505 -33.75 38.64 -8.87
C LEU A 505 -33.09 37.74 -9.94
N THR A 506 -32.05 38.25 -10.61
CA THR A 506 -31.30 37.47 -11.59
C THR A 506 -30.55 36.32 -10.92
N ALA A 507 -29.88 36.58 -9.80
CA ALA A 507 -29.17 35.56 -9.02
C ALA A 507 -30.13 34.48 -8.49
N HIS A 508 -31.30 34.88 -7.99
CA HIS A 508 -32.32 33.95 -7.50
C HIS A 508 -32.80 32.99 -8.60
N ASN A 509 -33.07 33.50 -9.80
CA ASN A 509 -33.47 32.67 -10.93
C ASN A 509 -32.37 31.69 -11.38
N LEU A 510 -31.09 32.09 -11.31
CA LEU A 510 -29.94 31.25 -11.66
C LEU A 510 -29.59 30.22 -10.57
N ALA A 511 -29.85 30.56 -9.31
CA ALA A 511 -29.58 29.74 -8.13
C ALA A 511 -30.43 28.46 -8.11
N GLY A 512 -31.66 28.52 -8.65
CA GLY A 512 -32.61 27.42 -8.64
C GLY A 512 -33.14 27.10 -7.23
N PRO A 513 -33.87 25.98 -7.06
CA PRO A 513 -34.59 25.68 -5.82
C PRO A 513 -33.72 25.48 -4.58
N SER A 514 -32.44 25.09 -4.76
CA SER A 514 -31.51 24.76 -3.68
C SER A 514 -30.89 26.00 -3.03
N LEU A 515 -30.59 27.05 -3.82
CA LEU A 515 -29.92 28.26 -3.35
C LEU A 515 -30.82 29.50 -3.38
N GLY A 516 -31.99 29.42 -4.01
CA GLY A 516 -32.92 30.55 -4.18
C GLY A 516 -33.36 31.17 -2.86
N GLY A 517 -33.66 30.36 -1.84
CA GLY A 517 -34.02 30.83 -0.50
C GLY A 517 -32.88 31.60 0.18
N THR A 518 -31.64 31.16 0.01
CA THR A 518 -30.45 31.85 0.55
C THR A 518 -30.21 33.20 -0.14
N VAL A 519 -30.40 33.28 -1.46
CA VAL A 519 -30.33 34.55 -2.20
C VAL A 519 -31.37 35.55 -1.68
N LEU A 520 -32.61 35.10 -1.46
CA LEU A 520 -33.67 35.95 -0.92
C LEU A 520 -33.39 36.36 0.53
N ALA A 521 -32.96 35.44 1.39
CA ALA A 521 -32.61 35.76 2.77
C ALA A 521 -31.48 36.81 2.85
N ALA A 522 -30.43 36.67 2.04
CA ALA A 522 -29.35 37.64 1.95
C ALA A 522 -29.83 39.00 1.41
N GLY A 523 -30.71 39.00 0.40
CA GLY A 523 -31.35 40.20 -0.11
C GLY A 523 -32.15 40.92 0.97
N VAL A 524 -32.97 40.19 1.73
CA VAL A 524 -33.78 40.74 2.82
C VAL A 524 -32.89 41.35 3.91
N ALA A 525 -31.85 40.63 4.33
CA ALA A 525 -30.88 41.13 5.30
C ALA A 525 -30.11 42.36 4.80
N HIS A 526 -29.77 42.41 3.51
CA HIS A 526 -29.09 43.56 2.91
C HIS A 526 -29.94 44.83 2.98
N PHE A 527 -31.21 44.77 2.55
CA PHE A 527 -32.11 45.92 2.62
C PHE A 527 -32.49 46.29 4.06
N ASP A 528 -32.50 45.32 4.98
CA ASP A 528 -32.70 45.60 6.40
C ASP A 528 -31.55 46.41 7.01
N ARG A 529 -30.32 45.99 6.73
CA ARG A 529 -29.11 46.69 7.18
C ARG A 529 -28.99 48.09 6.57
N LEU A 530 -29.54 48.32 5.38
CA LEU A 530 -29.58 49.64 4.76
C LEU A 530 -30.74 50.52 5.28
N ASP A 531 -31.56 50.01 6.21
CA ASP A 531 -32.80 50.63 6.69
C ASP A 531 -33.72 51.07 5.54
N ARG A 532 -33.89 50.16 4.57
CA ARG A 532 -34.72 50.38 3.38
C ARG A 532 -35.84 49.36 3.29
N GLN A 533 -36.95 49.80 2.69
CA GLN A 533 -38.03 48.90 2.29
C GLN A 533 -37.53 47.95 1.20
N LEU A 534 -38.01 46.70 1.25
CA LEU A 534 -37.77 45.72 0.20
C LEU A 534 -38.34 46.23 -1.12
N PRO A 535 -37.57 46.15 -2.22
CA PRO A 535 -38.08 46.43 -3.56
C PRO A 535 -39.23 45.50 -3.96
N THR A 536 -40.11 45.96 -4.86
CA THR A 536 -41.36 45.27 -5.19
C THR A 536 -41.12 43.88 -5.74
N GLY A 537 -40.13 43.72 -6.63
CA GLY A 537 -39.84 42.43 -7.23
C GLY A 537 -39.38 41.40 -6.20
N LEU A 538 -38.51 41.81 -5.26
CA LEU A 538 -38.02 40.93 -4.19
C LEU A 538 -39.10 40.59 -3.17
N LEU A 539 -39.97 41.54 -2.83
CA LEU A 539 -41.09 41.31 -1.92
C LEU A 539 -42.08 40.28 -2.49
N VAL A 540 -42.44 40.44 -3.77
CA VAL A 540 -43.32 39.50 -4.46
C VAL A 540 -42.67 38.11 -4.55
N GLN A 541 -41.37 38.05 -4.87
CA GLN A 541 -40.66 36.78 -4.96
C GLN A 541 -40.59 36.07 -3.60
N ALA A 542 -40.31 36.80 -2.52
CA ALA A 542 -40.29 36.28 -1.15
C ALA A 542 -41.66 35.71 -0.74
N LEU A 543 -42.75 36.46 -0.97
CA LEU A 543 -44.11 36.03 -0.61
C LEU A 543 -44.61 34.83 -1.43
N ARG A 544 -44.21 34.73 -2.70
CA ARG A 544 -44.74 33.69 -3.61
C ARG A 544 -44.05 32.35 -3.52
N SER A 545 -42.76 32.32 -3.18
CA SER A 545 -41.91 31.16 -3.54
C SER A 545 -41.10 30.60 -2.37
N ASP A 546 -40.65 31.46 -1.44
CA ASP A 546 -39.67 31.04 -0.43
C ASP A 546 -39.93 31.63 0.97
N PHE A 547 -41.13 32.16 1.23
CA PHE A 547 -41.47 32.77 2.53
C PHE A 547 -41.18 31.84 3.71
N ASP A 548 -41.57 30.57 3.59
CA ASP A 548 -41.39 29.55 4.63
C ASP A 548 -39.92 29.14 4.83
N ARG A 549 -39.04 29.50 3.89
CA ARG A 549 -37.59 29.21 3.93
C ARG A 549 -36.78 30.36 4.52
N LEU A 550 -37.41 31.51 4.78
CA LEU A 550 -36.77 32.65 5.41
C LEU A 550 -36.69 32.47 6.93
N THR A 551 -35.68 33.07 7.55
CA THR A 551 -35.57 33.11 9.00
C THR A 551 -36.70 33.96 9.61
N PRO A 552 -37.13 33.72 10.87
CA PRO A 552 -38.20 34.50 11.49
C PRO A 552 -37.99 36.03 11.49
N PRO A 553 -36.76 36.58 11.65
CA PRO A 553 -36.50 38.00 11.45
C PRO A 553 -36.76 38.47 10.02
N ALA A 554 -36.33 37.70 9.01
CA ALA A 554 -36.54 38.03 7.60
C ALA A 554 -38.03 37.95 7.22
N GLN A 555 -38.76 36.95 7.71
CA GLN A 555 -40.22 36.83 7.54
C GLN A 555 -40.96 38.05 8.10
N ARG A 556 -40.59 38.48 9.32
CA ARG A 556 -41.19 39.67 9.95
C ARG A 556 -40.95 40.93 9.13
N LYS A 557 -39.75 41.10 8.56
CA LYS A 557 -39.47 42.23 7.66
C LYS A 557 -40.32 42.15 6.39
N VAL A 558 -40.38 41.00 5.74
CA VAL A 558 -41.20 40.78 4.53
C VAL A 558 -42.67 41.11 4.80
N LEU A 559 -43.24 40.62 5.89
CA LEU A 559 -44.63 40.92 6.27
C LEU A 559 -44.85 42.39 6.61
N ARG A 560 -43.90 43.01 7.32
CA ARG A 560 -43.97 44.45 7.66
C ARG A 560 -43.96 45.31 6.40
N ASP A 561 -43.02 45.06 5.49
CA ASP A 561 -42.91 45.83 4.25
C ASP A 561 -44.11 45.58 3.33
N ALA A 562 -44.67 44.37 3.32
CA ALA A 562 -45.92 44.05 2.63
C ALA A 562 -47.12 44.83 3.21
N ALA A 563 -47.25 44.88 4.53
CA ALA A 563 -48.31 45.62 5.20
C ALA A 563 -48.25 47.13 4.89
N VAL A 564 -47.06 47.73 4.97
CA VAL A 564 -46.84 49.15 4.65
C VAL A 564 -47.26 49.49 3.20
N ARG A 565 -46.99 48.58 2.26
CA ARG A 565 -47.38 48.76 0.85
C ARG A 565 -48.88 48.58 0.63
N LEU A 566 -49.49 47.60 1.27
CA LEU A 566 -50.95 47.40 1.23
C LEU A 566 -51.69 48.61 1.80
N GLU A 567 -51.25 49.15 2.92
CA GLU A 567 -51.81 50.37 3.52
C GLU A 567 -51.70 51.57 2.57
N SER A 568 -50.52 51.76 1.95
CA SER A 568 -50.27 52.83 0.98
C SER A 568 -51.15 52.72 -0.27
N ASP A 569 -51.36 51.50 -0.80
CA ASP A 569 -52.21 51.28 -1.98
C ASP A 569 -53.70 51.36 -1.64
N VAL A 570 -54.14 50.93 -0.45
CA VAL A 570 -55.53 51.14 0.01
C VAL A 570 -55.84 52.63 0.13
N HIS A 571 -54.91 53.44 0.67
CA HIS A 571 -55.08 54.89 0.76
C HIS A 571 -55.09 55.56 -0.61
N ARG A 572 -54.22 55.12 -1.55
CA ARG A 572 -54.22 55.61 -2.94
C ARG A 572 -55.50 55.24 -3.69
N THR A 573 -56.02 54.03 -3.48
CA THR A 573 -57.26 53.55 -4.12
C THR A 573 -58.49 54.23 -3.52
N ALA A 574 -58.49 54.52 -2.22
CA ALA A 574 -59.52 55.32 -1.55
C ALA A 574 -59.51 56.78 -2.04
N ALA A 575 -58.32 57.38 -2.21
CA ALA A 575 -58.17 58.72 -2.78
C ALA A 575 -58.65 58.79 -4.25
N ASN A 576 -58.34 57.79 -5.07
CA ASN A 576 -58.82 57.70 -6.45
C ASN A 576 -60.34 57.44 -6.55
N ARG A 577 -60.93 56.69 -5.62
CA ARG A 577 -62.40 56.54 -5.52
C ARG A 577 -63.09 57.83 -5.07
N ALA A 578 -62.50 58.59 -4.15
CA ALA A 578 -63.01 59.89 -3.74
C ALA A 578 -62.96 60.92 -4.89
N ALA A 579 -61.95 60.85 -5.76
CA ALA A 579 -61.84 61.69 -6.96
C ALA A 579 -62.88 61.37 -8.05
N HIS A 580 -63.49 60.18 -8.05
CA HIS A 580 -64.56 59.78 -8.99
C HIS A 580 -65.97 59.88 -8.41
N ALA A 581 -66.15 60.39 -7.19
CA ALA A 581 -67.45 60.56 -6.51
C ALA A 581 -67.95 62.02 -6.47
N VAL A 582 -67.49 62.88 -7.39
CA VAL A 582 -68.05 64.24 -7.56
C VAL A 582 -69.24 64.16 -8.53
N PRO A 583 -70.44 64.65 -8.16
CA PRO A 583 -71.60 64.65 -9.05
C PRO A 583 -71.39 65.61 -10.22
N GLN A 584 -71.54 65.13 -11.45
CA GLN A 584 -71.68 66.01 -12.60
C GLN A 584 -73.00 66.80 -12.51
N PRO A 585 -73.01 68.12 -12.77
CA PRO A 585 -74.23 68.88 -13.01
C PRO A 585 -74.83 68.55 -14.38
N GLU A 586 -76.17 68.57 -14.43
CA GLU A 586 -77.03 68.40 -15.61
C GLU A 586 -76.73 69.38 -16.77
N PRO A 587 -77.11 69.02 -18.02
CA PRO A 587 -76.57 69.60 -19.24
C PRO A 587 -77.38 70.81 -19.75
N ALA A 588 -76.67 71.84 -20.20
CA ALA A 588 -77.24 72.89 -21.04
C ALA A 588 -77.05 72.55 -22.52
N THR A 589 -78.17 72.61 -23.24
CA THR A 589 -78.42 72.30 -24.64
C THR A 589 -77.78 73.31 -25.60
N ARG A 590 -77.01 72.86 -26.61
CA ARG A 590 -76.97 73.39 -28.00
C ARG A 590 -76.07 72.53 -28.91
N GLU A 591 -76.74 71.67 -29.68
CA GLU A 591 -76.67 71.42 -31.15
C GLU A 591 -75.64 72.19 -32.04
N PRO A 592 -75.36 71.74 -33.30
CA PRO A 592 -74.89 70.42 -33.74
C PRO A 592 -73.84 70.51 -34.90
N GLU A 593 -73.45 69.34 -35.44
CA GLU A 593 -72.97 69.08 -36.82
C GLU A 593 -71.46 69.12 -37.18
N PRO A 594 -71.00 68.35 -38.22
CA PRO A 594 -71.15 66.90 -38.36
C PRO A 594 -69.92 66.19 -39.00
N GLY A 595 -69.93 64.85 -38.96
CA GLY A 595 -69.21 63.96 -39.89
C GLY A 595 -67.73 63.76 -39.53
N SER A 596 -67.12 62.58 -39.62
CA SER A 596 -67.44 61.29 -40.23
C SER A 596 -66.36 60.34 -39.70
N ARG A 597 -66.71 59.24 -39.04
CA ARG A 597 -66.94 57.91 -39.63
C ARG A 597 -65.63 57.16 -39.97
N GLU A 598 -65.45 56.10 -39.19
CA GLU A 598 -64.89 54.77 -39.51
C GLU A 598 -63.39 54.59 -39.80
N ASP A 599 -62.85 53.67 -38.99
CA ASP A 599 -62.16 52.45 -39.42
C ASP A 599 -60.64 52.41 -39.50
N SER A 600 -60.13 51.61 -38.55
CA SER A 600 -59.45 50.34 -38.80
C SER A 600 -58.05 50.35 -39.40
N THR A 601 -57.21 49.61 -38.64
CA THR A 601 -56.21 48.66 -39.13
C THR A 601 -54.99 49.16 -39.89
N GLY A 602 -53.87 48.55 -39.54
CA GLY A 602 -52.90 48.12 -40.54
C GLY A 602 -51.57 48.86 -40.50
N SER A 603 -50.57 48.12 -40.04
CA SER A 603 -49.31 47.86 -40.74
C SER A 603 -48.49 49.05 -41.28
N LEU A 604 -47.24 49.11 -40.79
CA LEU A 604 -45.95 49.25 -41.52
C LEU A 604 -45.95 49.97 -42.89
N PRO A 605 -44.95 50.82 -43.18
CA PRO A 605 -43.74 50.26 -43.82
C PRO A 605 -42.41 51.02 -43.63
N ASP A 606 -41.35 50.27 -43.96
CA ASP A 606 -40.05 50.64 -44.55
C ASP A 606 -39.15 51.71 -43.90
N TRP A 607 -37.85 51.45 -43.87
CA TRP A 607 -36.87 52.00 -44.83
C TRP A 607 -35.51 51.32 -44.58
N HIS A 608 -35.02 50.63 -45.62
CA HIS A 608 -33.63 50.52 -46.06
C HIS A 608 -32.58 49.75 -45.24
N GLN A 609 -32.46 48.50 -45.64
CA GLN A 609 -31.28 47.86 -46.23
C GLN A 609 -30.15 48.79 -46.73
N GLU A 610 -28.93 48.58 -46.24
CA GLU A 610 -27.71 48.60 -47.06
C GLU A 610 -26.61 47.70 -46.46
N ASP A 611 -25.93 47.02 -47.36
CA ASP A 611 -24.99 45.92 -47.19
C ASP A 611 -23.63 46.34 -46.62
N GLY A 612 -22.93 45.39 -45.99
CA GLY A 612 -21.54 45.55 -45.57
C GLY A 612 -20.92 44.26 -45.06
N ALA A 613 -20.51 43.40 -45.99
CA ALA A 613 -19.83 42.15 -45.75
C ALA A 613 -18.40 42.35 -45.19
N ALA A 614 -18.02 41.54 -44.20
CA ALA A 614 -16.63 41.09 -43.99
C ALA A 614 -16.58 39.84 -43.08
N GLU A 615 -16.43 38.69 -43.75
CA GLU A 615 -15.80 37.43 -43.36
C GLU A 615 -15.46 37.15 -41.88
N ARG A 616 -16.06 36.08 -41.34
CA ARG A 616 -15.47 35.25 -40.27
C ARG A 616 -15.68 33.76 -40.54
N PRO A 617 -14.71 32.90 -40.16
CA PRO A 617 -14.57 31.55 -40.66
C PRO A 617 -15.53 30.56 -39.99
N ALA A 618 -16.01 29.61 -40.80
CA ALA A 618 -16.84 28.49 -40.38
C ALA A 618 -16.11 27.56 -39.39
N LYS A 619 -16.61 27.47 -38.15
CA LYS A 619 -16.38 26.31 -37.29
C LYS A 619 -17.44 25.26 -37.61
N ARG A 620 -17.06 24.27 -38.41
CA ARG A 620 -17.81 23.01 -38.59
C ARG A 620 -17.97 22.33 -37.22
N GLY A 621 -19.20 22.25 -36.75
CA GLY A 621 -19.55 21.45 -35.58
C GLY A 621 -19.41 19.96 -35.90
N LEU A 622 -18.64 19.25 -35.07
CA LEU A 622 -18.28 17.83 -35.20
C LEU A 622 -19.44 16.83 -34.97
N LEU A 623 -20.70 17.26 -35.03
CA LEU A 623 -21.87 16.46 -34.65
C LEU A 623 -23.01 16.43 -35.69
N SER A 624 -22.80 16.93 -36.90
CA SER A 624 -23.81 16.87 -37.97
C SER A 624 -23.79 15.57 -38.80
N GLY A 625 -23.02 14.56 -38.39
CA GLY A 625 -22.85 13.30 -39.12
C GLY A 625 -23.48 12.07 -38.48
N LEU A 626 -24.26 12.21 -37.39
CA LEU A 626 -24.88 11.06 -36.76
C LEU A 626 -26.22 10.72 -37.42
N PRO A 627 -26.45 9.45 -37.79
CA PRO A 627 -27.71 9.00 -38.39
C PRO A 627 -28.93 9.35 -37.52
N SER A 628 -30.05 9.72 -38.14
CA SER A 628 -31.28 10.15 -37.44
C SER A 628 -31.85 9.12 -36.45
N TRP A 629 -31.54 7.83 -36.63
CA TRP A 629 -31.96 6.75 -35.73
C TRP A 629 -31.24 6.76 -34.37
N LEU A 630 -30.12 7.48 -34.22
CA LEU A 630 -29.43 7.67 -32.93
C LEU A 630 -30.05 8.75 -32.01
N LYS A 631 -31.08 9.47 -32.49
CA LYS A 631 -31.80 10.49 -31.70
C LYS A 631 -32.92 9.92 -30.83
N TRP A 632 -33.23 8.62 -30.98
CA TRP A 632 -34.28 7.97 -30.21
C TRP A 632 -33.71 7.51 -28.86
N PRO A 633 -34.34 7.91 -27.73
CA PRO A 633 -33.81 7.62 -26.40
C PRO A 633 -33.64 6.11 -26.16
N ASP A 634 -34.52 5.28 -26.73
CA ASP A 634 -34.46 3.81 -26.57
C ASP A 634 -33.26 3.18 -27.28
N VAL A 635 -32.84 3.73 -28.42
CA VAL A 635 -31.65 3.28 -29.16
C VAL A 635 -30.36 3.67 -28.42
N ARG A 636 -30.36 4.86 -27.79
CA ARG A 636 -29.24 5.30 -26.94
C ARG A 636 -29.06 4.40 -25.73
N TRP A 637 -30.15 4.02 -25.07
CA TRP A 637 -30.10 3.07 -23.95
C TRP A 637 -29.66 1.67 -24.38
N LEU A 638 -30.09 1.21 -25.57
CA LEU A 638 -29.64 -0.06 -26.12
C LEU A 638 -28.13 -0.07 -26.44
N LEU A 639 -27.60 1.02 -26.99
CA LEU A 639 -26.16 1.17 -27.27
C LEU A 639 -25.33 1.24 -25.99
N ILE A 640 -25.80 1.96 -24.97
CA ILE A 640 -25.15 2.00 -23.65
C ILE A 640 -25.15 0.61 -23.02
N ALA A 641 -26.27 -0.12 -23.08
CA ALA A 641 -26.35 -1.49 -22.58
C ALA A 641 -25.38 -2.44 -23.30
N LEU A 642 -25.26 -2.33 -24.63
CA LEU A 642 -24.29 -3.10 -25.42
C LEU A 642 -22.83 -2.80 -25.05
N VAL A 643 -22.49 -1.54 -24.80
CA VAL A 643 -21.14 -1.15 -24.36
C VAL A 643 -20.84 -1.68 -22.96
N VAL A 644 -21.81 -1.62 -22.04
CA VAL A 644 -21.65 -2.16 -20.68
C VAL A 644 -21.50 -3.69 -20.71
N VAL A 645 -22.34 -4.40 -21.47
CA VAL A 645 -22.23 -5.87 -21.61
C VAL A 645 -20.90 -6.26 -22.28
N GLY A 646 -20.48 -5.53 -23.33
CA GLY A 646 -19.18 -5.74 -23.97
C GLY A 646 -17.99 -5.48 -23.03
N GLY A 647 -18.07 -4.44 -22.19
CA GLY A 647 -17.07 -4.15 -21.16
C GLY A 647 -16.97 -5.25 -20.11
N ILE A 648 -18.12 -5.78 -19.66
CA ILE A 648 -18.16 -6.91 -18.71
C ILE A 648 -17.58 -8.17 -19.34
N ALA A 649 -17.90 -8.47 -20.61
CA ALA A 649 -17.34 -9.62 -21.32
C ALA A 649 -15.82 -9.50 -21.53
N ALA A 650 -15.32 -8.31 -21.87
CA ALA A 650 -13.89 -8.06 -21.99
C ALA A 650 -13.16 -8.20 -20.64
N LEU A 651 -13.75 -7.68 -19.56
CA LEU A 651 -13.22 -7.85 -18.20
C LEU A 651 -13.18 -9.33 -17.79
N TYR A 652 -14.23 -10.09 -18.12
CA TYR A 652 -14.28 -11.53 -17.86
C TYR A 652 -13.18 -12.29 -18.62
N LEU A 653 -12.97 -11.99 -19.90
CA LEU A 653 -11.90 -12.61 -20.70
C LEU A 653 -10.48 -12.25 -20.20
N ILE A 654 -10.28 -11.04 -19.68
CA ILE A 654 -9.00 -10.64 -19.06
C ILE A 654 -8.75 -11.41 -17.77
N ILE A 655 -9.79 -11.58 -16.94
CA ILE A 655 -9.69 -12.36 -15.71
C ILE A 655 -9.43 -13.83 -16.03
N ASP A 656 -10.16 -14.42 -16.96
CA ASP A 656 -10.00 -15.81 -17.38
C ASP A 656 -8.59 -16.08 -17.96
N GLY A 657 -8.08 -15.16 -18.80
CA GLY A 657 -6.72 -15.24 -19.34
C GLY A 657 -5.59 -15.01 -18.32
N LEU A 658 -5.88 -14.40 -17.16
CA LEU A 658 -4.95 -14.28 -16.05
C LEU A 658 -4.90 -15.55 -15.18
N PHE A 659 -5.96 -16.35 -15.17
CA PHE A 659 -6.04 -17.59 -14.40
C PHE A 659 -5.69 -18.86 -15.18
N ASP A 660 -5.65 -18.81 -16.52
CA ASP A 660 -5.30 -19.98 -17.36
C ASP A 660 -3.79 -20.14 -17.66
N ARG A 661 -2.91 -19.45 -16.92
CA ARG A 661 -1.46 -19.67 -16.97
C ARG A 661 -0.99 -20.57 -15.84
N SER A 662 -1.49 -21.80 -15.82
CA SER A 662 -0.79 -22.91 -15.18
C SER A 662 0.12 -23.56 -16.22
N PRO A 663 1.44 -23.59 -16.06
CA PRO A 663 2.34 -24.20 -17.04
C PRO A 663 2.04 -25.71 -17.11
N THR A 664 1.63 -26.18 -18.28
CA THR A 664 1.61 -27.61 -18.60
C THR A 664 3.05 -28.09 -18.71
N PRO A 665 3.45 -29.17 -18.02
CA PRO A 665 4.81 -29.70 -18.13
C PRO A 665 5.00 -30.31 -19.52
N GLU A 666 6.01 -29.82 -20.23
CA GLU A 666 6.52 -30.43 -21.46
C GLU A 666 6.92 -31.88 -21.18
N ARG A 667 6.20 -32.82 -21.81
CA ARG A 667 6.73 -34.14 -22.11
C ARG A 667 7.59 -34.01 -23.36
N THR A 668 8.89 -34.16 -23.22
CA THR A 668 9.79 -34.48 -24.34
C THR A 668 10.05 -35.99 -24.42
N PRO A 669 10.27 -36.51 -25.65
CA PRO A 669 10.39 -37.94 -25.98
C PRO A 669 11.66 -38.62 -25.45
#